data_AF-A0A8J6TK98-F1
#
_entry.id   AF-A0A8J6TK98-F1
#
_cell.length_a   1.000
_cell.length_b   1.000
_cell.length_c   1.000
_cell.angle_alpha   90.00
_cell.angle_beta   90.00
_cell.angle_gamma   90.00
#
_symmetry.space_group_name_H-M   'P 1'
#
loop_
_entity.id
_entity.type
_entity.pdbx_description
1 polymer ?
#
loop_
_entity_poly.entity_id
_entity_poly.type
_entity_poly.pdbx_seq_one_letter_code
_entity_poly.pdbx_strand_id
1 'polypeptide(L)'
;DDLLTQVETVLREIHKTVSGQFISSNLENRQFYLDLKKTDDFDALIEKRAESLDSSQLDRYYYEALKRVMECTDRTYVTGYKIWQHELEWLERKAARQGYLFFGAPNERSTAVPPRDFYLYFIQPFDPPHFKDEKKSDELFLRLTNSDDEFRTTLSNYAATLDLASTSSGQAKSTYESKATNFLRDLVKWLQKNMATAFEVTYQGRTRSLTEWAKGKSIRELSGIGSHERINFRDLVNTIAGICLGTHFQDQAPEYPIFSVLITGSNRDQAAQDALRAIAGQNRTKQAKAVLDALELLDGERLDPDKSKYAKHILSMLRKKGHGQVVNRSELIQDDKGLEYLDKDRYRLEPEWVIVVLAALVYSGDLVLAIPGKKFDAIGLSQLSGNSVDELTQFKHIERPKDWNLPVLKAMFELLGLTPGMAQLVTQGKDEPVQQLQKAISKLVEKLVLLQQNLQNGLLFWGRNLLAEDEAQRLRTRLDETKAFLESLQAYTSPGKLKNFRYDTQEVIAYRDGLNSLAEIESLQELVVDLSSTASFLSTAEAVLPPEDAWVAKMKTARDEVLTQLGNPDKRSAATFRQQTQRKLTDLKKTYVQAYLALHIKARLGVNEDKRKTKLMADDRLKVLQKLSTIELMPRQHLTDFQNRLAGLKSCFALTEQELNASPVCPNCNFKPGSEPLAAHAGSVLDGLDEELDKMVENWTQTLLTNLEDPTTKGNLNLLKSEPKKLVNGFIKKRALPDKLDQDFIHALGEALSGLQKVLVKIADLRAALLSGGSPVTPAEIKKRFEEYLDELTKGKEPGKVRIVLE
;
A
#
# COMPACT_ATOMS: atom_id res chain seq x y z
N ASP A 1 54.54 84.14 10.72
CA ASP A 1 53.95 83.73 9.43
C ASP A 1 54.93 82.86 8.68
N ASP A 2 54.49 81.64 8.34
CA ASP A 2 55.31 80.58 7.77
C ASP A 2 55.33 80.67 6.24
N LEU A 3 56.53 80.71 5.67
CA LEU A 3 56.79 80.84 4.23
C LEU A 3 56.11 79.72 3.44
N LEU A 4 56.03 78.50 4.00
CA LEU A 4 55.40 77.36 3.37
C LEU A 4 53.90 77.58 3.16
N THR A 5 53.21 78.07 4.20
CA THR A 5 51.77 78.38 4.13
C THR A 5 51.50 79.46 3.09
N GLN A 6 52.40 80.44 2.97
CA GLN A 6 52.28 81.53 1.99
C GLN A 6 52.51 81.02 0.56
N VAL A 7 53.49 80.14 0.33
CA VAL A 7 53.75 79.50 -0.96
C VAL A 7 52.60 78.57 -1.37
N GLU A 8 52.08 77.74 -0.45
CA GLU A 8 50.92 76.89 -0.72
C GLU A 8 49.66 77.71 -1.05
N THR A 9 49.46 78.84 -0.37
CA THR A 9 48.35 79.76 -0.66
C THR A 9 48.52 80.41 -2.03
N VAL A 10 49.71 80.92 -2.37
CA VAL A 10 49.99 81.52 -3.68
C VAL A 10 49.85 80.50 -4.80
N LEU A 11 50.35 79.27 -4.63
CA LEU A 11 50.18 78.20 -5.62
C LEU A 11 48.72 77.79 -5.78
N ARG A 12 47.93 77.76 -4.70
CA ARG A 12 46.48 77.51 -4.74
C ARG A 12 45.75 78.64 -5.47
N GLU A 13 46.11 79.90 -5.23
CA GLU A 13 45.54 81.05 -5.92
C GLU A 13 45.93 81.09 -7.41
N ILE A 14 47.18 80.77 -7.76
CA ILE A 14 47.60 80.64 -9.16
C ILE A 14 46.83 79.50 -9.85
N HIS A 15 46.75 78.33 -9.20
CA HIS A 15 45.98 77.18 -9.69
C HIS A 15 44.50 77.55 -9.91
N LYS A 16 43.88 78.26 -8.96
CA LYS A 16 42.51 78.77 -9.08
C LYS A 16 42.36 79.80 -10.21
N THR A 17 43.33 80.72 -10.36
CA THR A 17 43.32 81.79 -11.36
C THR A 17 43.40 81.25 -12.79
N VAL A 18 44.24 80.24 -13.05
CA VAL A 18 44.33 79.59 -14.37
C VAL A 18 43.28 78.51 -14.58
N SER A 19 42.30 78.38 -13.69
CA SER A 19 41.29 77.33 -13.71
C SER A 19 41.92 75.92 -13.83
N GLY A 20 43.07 75.70 -13.18
CA GLY A 20 43.79 74.43 -13.16
C GLY A 20 44.48 74.03 -14.48
N GLN A 21 44.42 74.86 -15.52
CA GLN A 21 45.06 74.56 -16.80
C GLN A 21 46.58 74.48 -16.66
N PHE A 22 47.16 73.42 -17.24
CA PHE A 22 48.60 73.17 -17.29
C PHE A 22 49.31 72.98 -15.94
N ILE A 23 48.63 72.99 -14.78
CA ILE A 23 49.24 72.81 -13.46
C ILE A 23 48.61 71.59 -12.78
N SER A 24 49.44 70.62 -12.39
CA SER A 24 49.03 69.42 -11.65
C SER A 24 49.70 69.41 -10.27
N SER A 25 48.99 68.89 -9.27
CA SER A 25 49.52 68.75 -7.91
C SER A 25 49.44 67.29 -7.44
N ASN A 26 50.44 66.87 -6.66
CA ASN A 26 50.40 65.61 -5.95
C ASN A 26 50.35 65.89 -4.44
N LEU A 27 49.20 65.60 -3.83
CA LEU A 27 48.91 65.90 -2.43
C LEU A 27 49.73 65.04 -1.45
N GLU A 28 50.22 63.88 -1.86
CA GLU A 28 51.00 62.98 -0.98
C GLU A 28 52.44 63.48 -0.78
N ASN A 29 53.03 64.12 -1.79
CA ASN A 29 54.42 64.60 -1.76
C ASN A 29 54.54 66.13 -1.88
N ARG A 30 53.41 66.85 -1.89
CA ARG A 30 53.28 68.31 -1.98
C ARG A 30 53.97 68.95 -3.20
N GLN A 31 54.10 68.23 -4.31
CA GLN A 31 54.70 68.75 -5.54
C GLN A 31 53.64 69.38 -6.45
N PHE A 32 54.00 70.52 -7.05
CA PHE A 32 53.27 71.16 -8.15
C PHE A 32 54.14 71.12 -9.41
N TYR A 33 53.58 70.74 -10.56
CA TYR A 33 54.31 70.65 -11.84
C TYR A 33 53.45 71.04 -13.04
N LEU A 34 54.11 71.39 -14.14
CA LEU A 34 53.45 71.76 -15.39
C LEU A 34 53.07 70.51 -16.20
N ASP A 35 51.78 70.33 -16.48
CA ASP A 35 51.22 69.23 -17.27
C ASP A 35 50.61 69.74 -18.58
N LEU A 36 51.42 69.74 -19.64
CA LEU A 36 51.05 70.25 -20.95
C LEU A 36 49.98 69.42 -21.68
N LYS A 37 49.62 68.23 -21.17
CA LYS A 37 48.55 67.38 -21.74
C LYS A 37 47.18 67.66 -21.10
N LYS A 38 47.14 68.38 -19.98
CA LYS A 38 45.91 68.77 -19.28
C LYS A 38 45.36 70.06 -19.91
N THR A 39 44.65 69.94 -21.03
CA THR A 39 44.01 71.10 -21.71
C THR A 39 42.81 71.62 -20.93
N ASP A 40 42.07 70.73 -20.27
CA ASP A 40 40.95 71.06 -19.39
C ASP A 40 41.14 70.39 -18.02
N ASP A 41 41.21 71.18 -16.96
CA ASP A 41 41.18 70.66 -15.60
C ASP A 41 39.72 70.47 -15.15
N PHE A 42 39.20 69.28 -15.44
CA PHE A 42 37.83 68.92 -15.07
C PHE A 42 37.57 69.07 -13.57
N ASP A 43 38.56 68.85 -12.69
CA ASP A 43 38.40 68.97 -11.24
C ASP A 43 38.28 70.44 -10.82
N ALA A 44 39.16 71.32 -11.33
CA ALA A 44 39.05 72.76 -11.08
C ALA A 44 37.75 73.37 -11.65
N LEU A 45 37.27 72.88 -12.79
CA LEU A 45 35.97 73.27 -13.36
C LEU A 45 34.79 72.82 -12.50
N ILE A 46 34.86 71.62 -11.92
CA ILE A 46 33.86 71.11 -10.97
C ILE A 46 33.86 71.95 -9.70
N GLU A 47 35.02 72.22 -9.10
CA GLU A 47 35.14 73.06 -7.89
C GLU A 47 34.57 74.46 -8.12
N LYS A 48 34.96 75.10 -9.23
CA LYS A 48 34.44 76.43 -9.60
C LYS A 48 32.93 76.43 -9.78
N ARG A 49 32.37 75.38 -10.41
CA ARG A 49 30.92 75.26 -10.57
C ARG A 49 30.24 74.99 -9.22
N ALA A 50 30.83 74.16 -8.36
CA ALA A 50 30.33 73.85 -7.04
C ALA A 50 30.19 75.09 -6.14
N GLU A 51 31.10 76.06 -6.25
CA GLU A 51 31.02 77.36 -5.55
C GLU A 51 29.79 78.20 -5.97
N SER A 52 29.19 77.94 -7.13
CA SER A 52 28.09 78.73 -7.71
C SER A 52 26.70 78.07 -7.63
N LEU A 53 26.60 76.90 -7.00
CA LEU A 53 25.33 76.18 -6.86
C LEU A 53 24.48 76.78 -5.75
N ASP A 54 23.17 76.85 -5.98
CA ASP A 54 22.21 77.25 -4.94
C ASP A 54 21.75 76.05 -4.07
N SER A 55 21.16 76.35 -2.91
CA SER A 55 20.67 75.32 -1.98
C SER A 55 19.63 74.38 -2.61
N SER A 56 18.76 74.90 -3.48
CA SER A 56 17.70 74.12 -4.11
C SER A 56 18.25 73.07 -5.10
N GLN A 57 19.35 73.41 -5.79
CA GLN A 57 20.09 72.51 -6.64
C GLN A 57 20.75 71.39 -5.82
N LEU A 58 21.37 71.73 -4.69
CA LEU A 58 21.96 70.74 -3.78
C LEU A 58 20.90 69.76 -3.24
N ASP A 59 19.73 70.27 -2.84
CA ASP A 59 18.60 69.44 -2.39
C ASP A 59 18.10 68.49 -3.48
N ARG A 60 18.03 68.94 -4.73
CA ARG A 60 17.66 68.10 -5.87
C ARG A 60 18.59 66.89 -6.01
N TYR A 61 19.90 67.12 -5.96
CA TYR A 61 20.90 66.06 -6.12
C TYR A 61 21.08 65.20 -4.85
N TYR A 62 20.83 65.75 -3.67
CA TYR A 62 20.72 64.98 -2.43
C TYR A 62 19.66 63.89 -2.55
N TYR A 63 18.47 64.23 -3.07
CA TYR A 63 17.41 63.26 -3.27
C TYR A 63 17.74 62.18 -4.30
N GLU A 64 18.60 62.45 -5.28
CA GLU A 64 19.08 61.40 -6.20
C GLU A 64 20.00 60.39 -5.47
N ALA A 65 20.86 60.87 -4.57
CA ALA A 65 21.64 59.99 -3.70
C ALA A 65 20.74 59.20 -2.73
N LEU A 66 19.72 59.85 -2.17
CA LEU A 66 18.75 59.23 -1.26
C LEU A 66 17.92 58.14 -1.96
N LYS A 67 17.50 58.39 -3.21
CA LYS A 67 16.79 57.43 -4.07
C LYS A 67 17.57 56.12 -4.21
N ARG A 68 18.91 56.19 -4.27
CA ARG A 68 19.78 55.02 -4.39
C ARG A 68 19.84 54.21 -3.10
N VAL A 69 19.96 54.86 -1.94
CA VAL A 69 20.06 54.18 -0.63
C VAL A 69 18.72 53.67 -0.08
N MET A 70 17.61 54.29 -0.47
CA MET A 70 16.26 53.80 -0.20
C MET A 70 15.78 52.76 -1.22
N GLU A 71 16.59 52.46 -2.23
CA GLU A 71 16.31 51.50 -3.31
C GLU A 71 15.04 51.81 -4.12
N CYS A 72 14.69 53.09 -4.24
CA CYS A 72 13.50 53.56 -4.96
C CYS A 72 13.80 53.85 -6.43
N THR A 73 14.41 52.90 -7.16
CA THR A 73 14.91 53.14 -8.53
C THR A 73 13.82 53.22 -9.62
N ASP A 74 12.58 52.91 -9.27
CA ASP A 74 11.44 52.82 -10.21
C ASP A 74 10.83 54.19 -10.60
N ARG A 75 9.92 54.18 -11.58
CA ARG A 75 9.10 55.35 -11.95
C ARG A 75 8.33 55.84 -10.72
N THR A 76 8.32 57.15 -10.48
CA THR A 76 7.55 57.74 -9.38
C THR A 76 6.06 57.45 -9.56
N TYR A 77 5.34 57.24 -8.45
CA TYR A 77 3.91 56.89 -8.47
C TYR A 77 3.05 57.99 -9.11
N VAL A 78 3.49 59.25 -9.03
CA VAL A 78 2.95 60.37 -9.80
C VAL A 78 4.07 61.03 -10.60
N THR A 79 3.84 61.23 -11.91
CA THR A 79 4.79 61.94 -12.78
C THR A 79 5.00 63.36 -12.27
N GLY A 80 6.26 63.74 -12.03
CA GLY A 80 6.62 65.08 -11.52
C GLY A 80 6.69 65.20 -9.99
N TYR A 81 6.31 64.18 -9.22
CA TYR A 81 6.44 64.15 -7.75
C TYR A 81 7.37 63.04 -7.29
N LYS A 82 8.13 63.26 -6.22
CA LYS A 82 9.03 62.25 -5.62
C LYS A 82 8.31 61.42 -4.57
N ILE A 83 7.34 60.63 -5.03
CA ILE A 83 6.48 59.76 -4.20
C ILE A 83 6.51 58.31 -4.69
N TRP A 84 6.64 57.37 -3.76
CA TRP A 84 6.63 55.93 -4.01
C TRP A 84 5.66 55.24 -3.05
N GLN A 85 4.92 54.24 -3.53
CA GLN A 85 4.23 53.31 -2.64
C GLN A 85 5.28 52.52 -1.86
N HIS A 86 5.06 52.38 -0.55
CA HIS A 86 6.05 51.82 0.35
C HIS A 86 5.39 50.87 1.33
N GLU A 87 6.09 49.77 1.62
CA GLU A 87 5.64 48.76 2.57
C GLU A 87 6.48 48.83 3.85
N LEU A 88 5.83 48.83 5.01
CA LEU A 88 6.47 48.74 6.31
C LEU A 88 5.97 47.53 7.08
N GLU A 89 6.87 46.88 7.80
CA GLU A 89 6.50 45.83 8.73
C GLU A 89 5.87 46.41 10.00
N TRP A 90 4.68 45.92 10.33
CA TRP A 90 4.14 46.01 11.67
C TRP A 90 4.74 44.89 12.52
N LEU A 91 5.81 45.24 13.23
CA LEU A 91 6.69 44.32 13.97
C LEU A 91 5.92 43.40 14.93
N GLU A 92 4.96 43.93 15.68
CA GLU A 92 4.19 43.17 16.67
C GLU A 92 3.24 42.14 16.05
N ARG A 93 2.84 42.33 14.79
CA ARG A 93 1.92 41.44 14.06
C ARG A 93 2.60 40.62 12.97
N LYS A 94 3.87 40.92 12.64
CA LYS A 94 4.61 40.39 11.49
C LYS A 94 3.82 40.50 10.19
N ALA A 95 3.22 41.66 9.96
CA ALA A 95 2.40 41.92 8.79
C ALA A 95 2.76 43.27 8.16
N ALA A 96 2.73 43.33 6.85
CA ALA A 96 2.94 44.56 6.10
C ALA A 96 1.79 45.55 6.21
N ARG A 97 2.15 46.83 6.25
CA ARG A 97 1.27 47.99 6.08
C ARG A 97 1.70 48.78 4.86
N GLN A 98 0.72 49.36 4.18
CA GLN A 98 0.93 50.05 2.91
C GLN A 98 0.83 51.56 3.13
N GLY A 99 1.85 52.28 2.70
CA GLY A 99 1.98 53.73 2.89
C GLY A 99 2.69 54.39 1.72
N TYR A 100 3.17 55.60 1.95
CA TYR A 100 3.98 56.33 0.97
C TYR A 100 5.31 56.77 1.56
N LEU A 101 6.34 56.68 0.72
CA LEU A 101 7.61 57.35 0.91
C LEU A 101 7.63 58.61 0.04
N PHE A 102 7.94 59.75 0.66
CA PHE A 102 7.95 61.05 0.02
C PHE A 102 9.27 61.78 0.27
N PHE A 103 9.85 62.33 -0.78
CA PHE A 103 11.01 63.22 -0.70
C PHE A 103 10.54 64.66 -0.91
N GLY A 104 10.43 65.40 0.19
CA GLY A 104 9.82 66.72 0.27
C GLY A 104 8.97 66.88 1.54
N ALA A 105 8.29 68.02 1.67
CA ALA A 105 7.40 68.29 2.79
C ALA A 105 5.92 67.97 2.51
N PRO A 106 5.07 67.79 3.54
CA PRO A 106 3.66 67.43 3.38
C PRO A 106 2.85 68.37 2.48
N ASN A 107 3.17 69.67 2.49
CA ASN A 107 2.50 70.69 1.67
C ASN A 107 2.85 70.63 0.18
N GLU A 108 3.88 69.87 -0.20
CA GLU A 108 4.31 69.65 -1.58
C GLU A 108 3.72 68.34 -2.16
N ARG A 109 2.98 67.59 -1.35
CA ARG A 109 2.34 66.34 -1.76
C ARG A 109 1.23 66.60 -2.77
N SER A 110 1.12 65.70 -3.75
CA SER A 110 -0.05 65.65 -4.64
C SER A 110 -1.32 65.29 -3.87
N THR A 111 -2.37 66.10 -4.01
CA THR A 111 -3.72 65.83 -3.48
C THR A 111 -4.47 64.76 -4.29
N ALA A 112 -3.94 64.34 -5.44
CA ALA A 112 -4.55 63.34 -6.33
C ALA A 112 -4.30 61.88 -5.92
N VAL A 113 -3.63 61.65 -4.78
CA VAL A 113 -3.21 60.33 -4.32
C VAL A 113 -4.08 59.89 -3.14
N PRO A 114 -4.71 58.68 -3.19
CA PRO A 114 -5.59 58.22 -2.12
C PRO A 114 -4.82 58.12 -0.80
N PRO A 115 -5.45 58.39 0.36
CA PRO A 115 -4.76 58.23 1.62
C PRO A 115 -4.41 56.75 1.91
N ARG A 116 -3.31 56.52 2.61
CA ARG A 116 -2.78 55.20 2.99
C ARG A 116 -2.48 55.13 4.50
N ASP A 117 -1.98 53.99 4.98
CA ASP A 117 -1.80 53.71 6.41
C ASP A 117 -0.72 54.57 7.07
N PHE A 118 0.28 55.03 6.31
CA PHE A 118 1.34 55.92 6.81
C PHE A 118 2.02 56.75 5.70
N TYR A 119 2.81 57.74 6.13
CA TYR A 119 3.64 58.61 5.29
C TYR A 119 5.01 58.81 5.91
N LEU A 120 6.06 58.53 5.13
CA LEU A 120 7.45 58.84 5.48
C LEU A 120 7.93 60.02 4.65
N TYR A 121 8.36 61.07 5.31
CA TYR A 121 8.83 62.30 4.67
C TYR A 121 10.33 62.46 4.90
N PHE A 122 11.12 62.46 3.84
CA PHE A 122 12.49 62.97 3.89
C PHE A 122 12.48 64.46 3.55
N ILE A 123 12.76 65.30 4.53
CA ILE A 123 12.81 66.76 4.35
C ILE A 123 14.18 67.14 3.81
N GLN A 124 14.19 68.07 2.85
CA GLN A 124 15.42 68.56 2.24
C GLN A 124 16.29 69.35 3.23
N PRO A 125 17.62 69.14 3.23
CA PRO A 125 18.51 69.70 4.24
C PRO A 125 18.94 71.16 4.02
N PHE A 126 18.98 71.68 2.79
CA PHE A 126 19.58 72.99 2.50
C PHE A 126 18.56 74.13 2.40
N ASP A 127 17.42 73.91 1.75
CA ASP A 127 16.33 74.88 1.63
C ASP A 127 14.97 74.25 2.05
N PRO A 128 14.79 73.90 3.33
CA PRO A 128 13.58 73.21 3.79
C PRO A 128 12.34 74.10 3.65
N PRO A 129 11.28 73.64 2.97
CA PRO A 129 10.05 74.41 2.81
C PRO A 129 9.35 74.57 4.17
N HIS A 130 8.69 75.72 4.37
CA HIS A 130 7.90 75.93 5.57
C HIS A 130 6.61 75.11 5.52
N PHE A 131 6.40 74.27 6.54
CA PHE A 131 5.13 73.58 6.76
C PHE A 131 4.84 73.49 8.26
N LYS A 132 3.55 73.38 8.60
CA LYS A 132 3.10 73.16 9.97
C LYS A 132 3.02 71.66 10.24
N ASP A 133 3.78 71.18 11.23
CA ASP A 133 3.64 69.80 11.72
C ASP A 133 2.35 69.67 12.56
N GLU A 134 1.37 68.96 12.01
CA GLU A 134 0.08 68.67 12.67
C GLU A 134 0.19 67.54 13.70
N LYS A 135 1.37 66.92 13.85
CA LYS A 135 1.68 65.84 14.78
C LYS A 135 0.80 64.61 14.60
N LYS A 136 0.43 64.32 13.35
CA LYS A 136 -0.40 63.17 13.03
C LYS A 136 0.31 61.86 13.37
N SER A 137 -0.46 60.85 13.74
CA SER A 137 0.03 59.52 14.10
C SER A 137 0.46 58.67 12.91
N ASP A 138 0.07 59.05 11.69
CA ASP A 138 0.41 58.38 10.43
C ASP A 138 1.62 58.99 9.73
N GLU A 139 2.22 60.06 10.27
CA GLU A 139 3.31 60.80 9.62
C GLU A 139 4.62 60.71 10.39
N LEU A 140 5.72 60.48 9.67
CA LEU A 140 7.07 60.42 10.22
C LEU A 140 8.03 61.25 9.35
N PHE A 141 8.79 62.13 9.99
CA PHE A 141 9.71 63.05 9.31
C PHE A 141 11.16 62.68 9.57
N LEU A 142 11.95 62.51 8.52
CA LEU A 142 13.38 62.27 8.55
C LEU A 142 14.13 63.53 8.09
N ARG A 143 15.11 63.97 8.88
CA ARG A 143 15.93 65.16 8.61
C ARG A 143 17.40 64.81 8.72
N LEU A 144 18.20 65.23 7.74
CA LEU A 144 19.65 65.17 7.83
C LEU A 144 20.14 66.42 8.57
N THR A 145 20.56 66.28 9.83
CA THR A 145 20.94 67.42 10.70
C THR A 145 22.45 67.52 10.92
N ASN A 146 23.15 66.37 11.00
CA ASN A 146 24.59 66.34 11.30
C ASN A 146 25.41 65.97 10.05
N SER A 147 25.34 66.78 9.00
CA SER A 147 26.20 66.66 7.82
C SER A 147 27.59 67.24 8.09
N ASP A 148 28.66 66.51 7.78
CA ASP A 148 30.04 66.99 7.85
C ASP A 148 30.50 67.67 6.53
N ASP A 149 31.69 68.26 6.55
CA ASP A 149 32.26 68.93 5.37
C ASP A 149 32.59 67.95 4.24
N GLU A 150 32.89 66.68 4.56
CA GLU A 150 33.08 65.60 3.58
C GLU A 150 31.80 65.42 2.75
N PHE A 151 30.65 65.26 3.41
CA PHE A 151 29.35 65.12 2.74
C PHE A 151 29.02 66.35 1.88
N ARG A 152 29.15 67.55 2.44
CA ARG A 152 28.80 68.80 1.75
C ARG A 152 29.66 68.99 0.51
N THR A 153 30.97 68.82 0.63
CA THR A 153 31.90 68.93 -0.50
C THR A 153 31.60 67.89 -1.57
N THR A 154 31.39 66.63 -1.18
CA THR A 154 31.07 65.55 -2.13
C THR A 154 29.74 65.80 -2.84
N LEU A 155 28.73 66.34 -2.15
CA LEU A 155 27.44 66.65 -2.73
C LEU A 155 27.52 67.82 -3.71
N SER A 156 28.21 68.91 -3.35
CA SER A 156 28.40 70.05 -4.24
C SER A 156 29.19 69.66 -5.49
N ASN A 157 30.23 68.82 -5.34
CA ASN A 157 30.98 68.30 -6.47
C ASN A 157 30.13 67.38 -7.34
N TYR A 158 29.32 66.49 -6.75
CA TYR A 158 28.39 65.65 -7.49
C TYR A 158 27.39 66.48 -8.32
N ALA A 159 26.75 67.46 -7.68
CA ALA A 159 25.80 68.37 -8.31
C ALA A 159 26.43 69.17 -9.45
N ALA A 160 27.62 69.74 -9.21
CA ALA A 160 28.38 70.50 -10.20
C ALA A 160 28.76 69.63 -11.39
N THR A 161 29.18 68.40 -11.13
CA THR A 161 29.59 67.46 -12.19
C THR A 161 28.41 67.07 -13.08
N LEU A 162 27.23 66.81 -12.51
CA LEU A 162 26.03 66.48 -13.30
C LEU A 162 25.53 67.68 -14.11
N ASP A 163 25.59 68.89 -13.54
CA ASP A 163 25.21 70.11 -14.24
C ASP A 163 26.14 70.37 -15.44
N LEU A 164 27.46 70.24 -15.25
CA LEU A 164 28.46 70.33 -16.32
C LEU A 164 28.30 69.23 -17.37
N ALA A 165 28.00 67.99 -16.95
CA ALA A 165 27.72 66.89 -17.89
C ALA A 165 26.49 67.17 -18.77
N SER A 166 25.46 67.83 -18.22
CA SER A 166 24.23 68.14 -18.96
C SER A 166 24.42 69.17 -20.07
N THR A 167 25.43 70.04 -19.94
CA THR A 167 25.76 71.12 -20.88
C THR A 167 26.97 70.81 -21.76
N SER A 168 27.69 69.72 -21.48
CA SER A 168 28.86 69.26 -22.24
C SER A 168 28.50 68.24 -23.32
N SER A 169 29.43 68.00 -24.25
CA SER A 169 29.30 66.95 -25.28
C SER A 169 30.62 66.18 -25.47
N GLY A 170 30.56 65.03 -26.15
CA GLY A 170 31.73 64.21 -26.47
C GLY A 170 32.52 63.72 -25.25
N GLN A 171 33.86 63.78 -25.32
CA GLN A 171 34.76 63.27 -24.28
C GLN A 171 34.59 64.00 -22.94
N ALA A 172 34.34 65.31 -22.96
CA ALA A 172 34.14 66.11 -21.75
C ALA A 172 32.91 65.63 -20.96
N LYS A 173 31.80 65.38 -21.65
CA LYS A 173 30.58 64.82 -21.05
C LYS A 173 30.84 63.47 -20.39
N SER A 174 31.51 62.55 -21.09
CA SER A 174 31.83 61.22 -20.55
C SER A 174 32.73 61.29 -19.31
N THR A 175 33.70 62.20 -19.29
CA THR A 175 34.55 62.44 -18.12
C THR A 175 33.74 62.94 -16.92
N TYR A 176 32.84 63.91 -17.12
CA TYR A 176 31.95 64.38 -16.05
C TYR A 176 31.01 63.27 -15.57
N GLU A 177 30.36 62.51 -16.45
CA GLU A 177 29.47 61.40 -16.05
C GLU A 177 30.21 60.34 -15.20
N SER A 178 31.45 60.03 -15.57
CA SER A 178 32.31 59.11 -14.80
C SER A 178 32.64 59.67 -13.41
N LYS A 179 33.03 60.95 -13.31
CA LYS A 179 33.27 61.61 -12.02
C LYS A 179 32.01 61.70 -11.17
N ALA A 180 30.86 62.01 -11.76
CA ALA A 180 29.56 62.05 -11.08
C ALA A 180 29.21 60.68 -10.49
N THR A 181 29.49 59.59 -11.21
CA THR A 181 29.30 58.23 -10.70
C THR A 181 30.17 57.94 -9.48
N ASN A 182 31.42 58.43 -9.47
CA ASN A 182 32.31 58.29 -8.31
C ASN A 182 31.80 59.09 -7.11
N PHE A 183 31.45 60.37 -7.30
CA PHE A 183 30.90 61.19 -6.20
C PHE A 183 29.58 60.63 -5.66
N LEU A 184 28.69 60.14 -6.53
CA LEU A 184 27.46 59.45 -6.10
C LEU A 184 27.76 58.22 -5.25
N ARG A 185 28.73 57.40 -5.66
CA ARG A 185 29.15 56.23 -4.89
C ARG A 185 29.66 56.63 -3.51
N ASP A 186 30.43 57.71 -3.43
CA ASP A 186 31.00 58.16 -2.16
C ASP A 186 29.94 58.83 -1.27
N LEU A 187 28.97 59.55 -1.83
CA LEU A 187 27.76 60.02 -1.11
C LEU A 187 26.94 58.86 -0.56
N VAL A 188 26.68 57.83 -1.37
CA VAL A 188 25.95 56.63 -0.95
C VAL A 188 26.67 55.93 0.20
N LYS A 189 27.99 55.77 0.10
CA LYS A 189 28.81 55.20 1.19
C LYS A 189 28.75 56.06 2.46
N TRP A 190 28.82 57.38 2.32
CA TRP A 190 28.73 58.29 3.46
C TRP A 190 27.37 58.18 4.14
N LEU A 191 26.28 58.20 3.38
CA LEU A 191 24.92 58.03 3.90
C LEU A 191 24.76 56.69 4.64
N GLN A 192 25.26 55.60 4.07
CA GLN A 192 25.24 54.27 4.71
C GLN A 192 26.08 54.22 5.99
N LYS A 193 27.25 54.88 6.01
CA LYS A 193 28.17 54.88 7.17
C LYS A 193 27.66 55.73 8.33
N ASN A 194 27.09 56.89 8.03
CA ASN A 194 26.75 57.91 9.03
C ASN A 194 25.25 57.95 9.38
N MET A 195 24.44 57.07 8.81
CA MET A 195 22.98 57.09 8.97
C MET A 195 22.50 57.17 10.43
N ALA A 196 23.11 56.41 11.33
CA ALA A 196 22.68 56.30 12.72
C ALA A 196 22.87 57.60 13.52
N THR A 197 23.78 58.48 13.08
CA THR A 197 24.20 59.70 13.77
C THR A 197 23.87 60.98 12.99
N ALA A 198 23.74 60.89 11.67
CA ALA A 198 23.50 62.04 10.79
C ALA A 198 22.02 62.45 10.70
N PHE A 199 21.10 61.51 10.97
CA PHE A 199 19.67 61.72 10.82
C PHE A 199 18.94 61.82 12.17
N GLU A 200 17.94 62.70 12.18
CA GLU A 200 16.92 62.79 13.22
C GLU A 200 15.56 62.39 12.66
N VAL A 201 14.74 61.79 13.52
CA VAL A 201 13.38 61.37 13.21
C VAL A 201 12.42 62.10 14.15
N THR A 202 11.46 62.81 13.55
CA THR A 202 10.34 63.44 14.27
C THR A 202 9.07 62.61 14.09
N TYR A 203 8.48 62.19 15.21
CA TYR A 203 7.20 61.48 15.25
C TYR A 203 6.32 62.06 16.36
N GLN A 204 5.07 62.41 16.03
CA GLN A 204 4.11 63.08 16.94
C GLN A 204 4.71 64.29 17.69
N GLY A 205 5.51 65.10 16.98
CA GLY A 205 6.16 66.29 17.53
C GLY A 205 7.34 66.04 18.48
N ARG A 206 7.83 64.79 18.60
CA ARG A 206 9.06 64.46 19.33
C ARG A 206 10.18 64.14 18.34
N THR A 207 11.30 64.85 18.44
CA THR A 207 12.49 64.62 17.61
C THR A 207 13.55 63.88 18.41
N ARG A 208 14.09 62.80 17.84
CA ARG A 208 15.17 61.99 18.43
C ARG A 208 16.07 61.44 17.32
N SER A 209 17.28 61.02 17.67
CA SER A 209 18.12 60.26 16.72
C SER A 209 17.51 58.87 16.43
N LEU A 210 17.93 58.22 15.35
CA LEU A 210 17.44 56.87 15.00
C LEU A 210 17.73 55.86 16.13
N THR A 211 18.90 55.95 16.74
CA THR A 211 19.31 55.02 17.82
C THR A 211 18.50 55.22 19.11
N GLU A 212 18.07 56.44 19.40
CA GLU A 212 17.22 56.74 20.55
C GLU A 212 15.80 56.20 20.40
N TRP A 213 15.24 56.22 19.18
CA TRP A 213 13.94 55.59 18.90
C TRP A 213 13.97 54.07 19.07
N ALA A 214 15.11 53.45 18.77
CA ALA A 214 15.32 52.02 18.96
C ALA A 214 15.79 51.63 20.37
N LYS A 215 15.90 52.56 21.33
CA LYS A 215 16.47 52.27 22.65
C LYS A 215 15.70 51.16 23.37
N GLY A 216 16.41 50.10 23.76
CA GLY A 216 15.84 48.92 24.40
C GLY A 216 15.30 47.85 23.44
N LYS A 217 15.38 48.08 22.12
CA LYS A 217 15.06 47.11 21.07
C LYS A 217 16.32 46.78 20.26
N SER A 218 16.50 45.52 19.88
CA SER A 218 17.60 45.11 18.99
C SER A 218 17.21 45.39 17.55
N ILE A 219 17.73 46.48 16.96
CA ILE A 219 17.46 46.86 15.56
C ILE A 219 17.79 45.70 14.60
N ARG A 220 18.88 44.98 14.87
CA ARG A 220 19.31 43.84 14.04
C ARG A 220 18.31 42.69 14.06
N GLU A 221 17.78 42.36 15.24
CA GLU A 221 16.75 41.31 15.34
C GLU A 221 15.46 41.73 14.64
N LEU A 222 15.06 42.99 14.80
CA LEU A 222 13.83 43.52 14.18
C LEU A 222 13.91 43.69 12.66
N SER A 223 15.12 43.87 12.12
CA SER A 223 15.33 43.97 10.67
C SER A 223 15.50 42.60 10.00
N GLY A 224 15.51 41.49 10.76
CA GLY A 224 15.62 40.13 10.22
C GLY A 224 16.99 39.80 9.62
N ILE A 225 18.03 40.57 9.97
CA ILE A 225 19.36 40.50 9.35
C ILE A 225 20.24 39.46 10.05
N GLY A 226 21.01 38.69 9.28
CA GLY A 226 21.92 37.69 9.82
C GLY A 226 23.01 38.29 10.72
N SER A 227 23.56 37.50 11.65
CA SER A 227 24.60 37.94 12.59
C SER A 227 25.85 38.55 11.92
N HIS A 228 26.12 38.18 10.66
CA HIS A 228 27.26 38.62 9.87
C HIS A 228 26.95 39.73 8.85
N GLU A 229 25.68 40.10 8.69
CA GLU A 229 25.25 41.09 7.71
C GLU A 229 25.16 42.50 8.34
N ARG A 230 25.51 43.52 7.55
CA ARG A 230 25.36 44.92 7.94
C ARG A 230 23.98 45.40 7.51
N ILE A 231 23.30 46.12 8.40
CA ILE A 231 22.03 46.77 8.06
C ILE A 231 22.25 47.80 6.97
N ASN A 232 21.43 47.74 5.92
CA ASN A 232 21.43 48.74 4.86
C ASN A 232 20.59 49.95 5.28
N PHE A 233 20.66 51.02 4.50
CA PHE A 233 19.99 52.28 4.84
C PHE A 233 18.47 52.13 4.90
N ARG A 234 17.87 51.57 3.85
CA ARG A 234 16.43 51.35 3.73
C ARG A 234 15.86 50.55 4.91
N ASP A 235 16.50 49.44 5.27
CA ASP A 235 16.02 48.53 6.33
C ASP A 235 16.12 49.19 7.70
N LEU A 236 17.13 50.05 7.94
CA LEU A 236 17.22 50.84 9.16
C LEU A 236 16.06 51.85 9.25
N VAL A 237 15.82 52.64 8.18
CA VAL A 237 14.66 53.56 8.13
C VAL A 237 13.36 52.82 8.36
N ASN A 238 13.15 51.70 7.67
CA ASN A 238 11.92 50.93 7.76
C ASN A 238 11.71 50.37 9.18
N THR A 239 12.78 49.90 9.82
CA THR A 239 12.72 49.39 11.20
C THR A 239 12.35 50.50 12.19
N ILE A 240 12.98 51.68 12.09
CA ILE A 240 12.66 52.81 12.95
C ILE A 240 11.24 53.32 12.71
N ALA A 241 10.83 53.41 11.44
CA ALA A 241 9.48 53.79 11.07
C ALA A 241 8.44 52.80 11.64
N GLY A 242 8.68 51.49 11.53
CA GLY A 242 7.83 50.45 12.12
C GLY A 242 7.73 50.54 13.64
N ILE A 243 8.84 50.87 14.34
CA ILE A 243 8.82 51.11 15.79
C ILE A 243 7.93 52.30 16.16
N CYS A 244 8.03 53.41 15.43
CA CYS A 244 7.27 54.62 15.71
C CYS A 244 5.78 54.44 15.38
N LEU A 245 5.48 53.89 14.21
CA LEU A 245 4.11 53.76 13.68
C LEU A 245 3.35 52.57 14.26
N GLY A 246 3.99 51.67 15.02
CA GLY A 246 3.35 50.48 15.57
C GLY A 246 2.11 50.76 16.42
N THR A 247 2.10 51.83 17.22
CA THR A 247 0.90 52.24 17.98
C THR A 247 -0.22 52.71 17.07
N HIS A 248 0.11 53.45 16.01
CA HIS A 248 -0.87 53.91 15.04
C HIS A 248 -1.54 52.73 14.31
N PHE A 249 -0.75 51.72 13.90
CA PHE A 249 -1.29 50.50 13.29
C PHE A 249 -2.18 49.72 14.27
N GLN A 250 -1.80 49.66 15.55
CA GLN A 250 -2.62 49.03 16.60
C GLN A 250 -3.94 49.76 16.82
N ASP A 251 -3.96 51.09 16.78
CA ASP A 251 -5.18 51.89 16.94
C ASP A 251 -6.12 51.74 15.74
N GLN A 252 -5.57 51.59 14.53
CA GLN A 252 -6.36 51.36 13.30
C GLN A 252 -6.96 49.96 13.21
N ALA A 253 -6.24 48.94 13.70
CA ALA A 253 -6.62 47.54 13.55
C ALA A 253 -6.37 46.76 14.85
N PRO A 254 -7.14 47.05 15.92
CA PRO A 254 -6.86 46.54 17.26
C PRO A 254 -6.86 45.01 17.35
N GLU A 255 -7.69 44.37 16.54
CA GLU A 255 -7.94 42.92 16.56
C GLU A 255 -7.28 42.18 15.38
N TYR A 256 -6.35 42.82 14.65
CA TYR A 256 -5.67 42.23 13.50
C TYR A 256 -4.85 40.96 13.88
N PRO A 257 -4.74 39.95 12.99
CA PRO A 257 -4.01 38.71 13.28
C PRO A 257 -2.54 38.93 13.68
N ILE A 258 -2.01 38.04 14.53
CA ILE A 258 -0.58 37.97 14.85
C ILE A 258 0.00 36.78 14.10
N PHE A 259 0.86 37.01 13.12
CA PHE A 259 1.49 35.93 12.37
C PHE A 259 2.81 35.50 13.03
N SER A 260 3.12 34.20 12.96
CA SER A 260 4.42 33.68 13.39
C SER A 260 5.51 33.84 12.33
N VAL A 261 5.13 34.09 11.08
CA VAL A 261 5.98 34.39 9.92
C VAL A 261 5.62 35.77 9.35
N LEU A 262 6.57 36.46 8.73
CA LEU A 262 6.33 37.77 8.11
C LEU A 262 5.44 37.62 6.86
N ILE A 263 4.29 38.28 6.87
CA ILE A 263 3.41 38.39 5.70
C ILE A 263 3.54 39.78 5.06
N THR A 264 3.95 39.78 3.80
CA THR A 264 4.12 40.96 2.94
C THR A 264 3.08 40.97 1.82
N GLY A 265 2.90 42.09 1.14
CA GLY A 265 2.07 42.13 -0.06
C GLY A 265 2.53 41.14 -1.14
N SER A 266 3.83 40.86 -1.22
CA SER A 266 4.41 39.93 -2.20
C SER A 266 4.19 38.45 -1.90
N ASN A 267 3.91 38.06 -0.64
CA ASN A 267 3.75 36.66 -0.25
C ASN A 267 2.34 36.30 0.24
N ARG A 268 1.46 37.30 0.42
CA ARG A 268 0.10 37.13 0.96
C ARG A 268 -0.73 36.14 0.14
N ASP A 269 -0.75 36.28 -1.18
CA ASP A 269 -1.54 35.40 -2.06
C ASP A 269 -1.11 33.95 -1.95
N GLN A 270 0.21 33.71 -1.97
CA GLN A 270 0.76 32.37 -1.80
C GLN A 270 0.44 31.80 -0.41
N ALA A 271 0.54 32.63 0.65
CA ALA A 271 0.22 32.25 2.01
C ALA A 271 -1.26 31.84 2.17
N ALA A 272 -2.16 32.62 1.56
CA ALA A 272 -3.59 32.33 1.54
C ALA A 272 -3.87 31.05 0.74
N GLN A 273 -3.27 30.86 -0.44
CA GLN A 273 -3.42 29.64 -1.23
C GLN A 273 -2.96 28.40 -0.47
N ASP A 274 -1.83 28.49 0.23
CA ASP A 274 -1.29 27.41 1.08
C ASP A 274 -2.26 27.06 2.22
N ALA A 275 -2.88 28.07 2.85
CA ALA A 275 -3.91 27.87 3.87
C ALA A 275 -5.18 27.21 3.30
N LEU A 276 -5.61 27.59 2.09
CA LEU A 276 -6.75 26.96 1.40
C LEU A 276 -6.50 25.48 1.08
N ARG A 277 -5.30 25.15 0.60
CA ARG A 277 -4.88 23.76 0.36
C ARG A 277 -4.84 22.94 1.64
N ALA A 278 -4.34 23.53 2.72
CA ALA A 278 -4.36 22.92 4.05
C ALA A 278 -5.78 22.63 4.56
N ILE A 279 -6.73 23.55 4.37
CA ILE A 279 -8.15 23.36 4.71
C ILE A 279 -8.75 22.21 3.89
N ALA A 280 -8.40 22.08 2.61
CA ALA A 280 -8.84 20.99 1.73
C ALA A 280 -8.21 19.61 2.03
N GLY A 281 -7.38 19.50 3.06
CA GLY A 281 -6.79 18.24 3.53
C GLY A 281 -5.39 17.94 2.97
N GLN A 282 -4.74 18.89 2.29
CA GLN A 282 -3.32 18.75 1.93
C GLN A 282 -2.40 18.99 3.14
N ASN A 283 -1.15 18.55 3.04
CA ASN A 283 -0.16 18.73 4.10
C ASN A 283 0.02 20.22 4.43
N ARG A 284 -0.04 20.55 5.72
CA ARG A 284 0.11 21.93 6.20
C ARG A 284 1.57 22.38 6.13
N THR A 285 1.85 23.34 5.25
CA THR A 285 3.15 24.03 5.22
C THR A 285 3.31 24.90 6.48
N LYS A 286 4.55 25.31 6.81
CA LYS A 286 4.80 26.23 7.93
C LYS A 286 4.02 27.54 7.76
N GLN A 287 3.92 28.03 6.52
CA GLN A 287 3.19 29.24 6.17
C GLN A 287 1.68 29.05 6.33
N ALA A 288 1.12 27.93 5.84
CA ALA A 288 -0.29 27.59 6.04
C ALA A 288 -0.65 27.52 7.54
N LYS A 289 0.19 26.86 8.35
CA LYS A 289 -0.02 26.77 9.81
C LYS A 289 0.01 28.16 10.45
N ALA A 290 0.97 29.01 10.08
CA ALA A 290 1.07 30.37 10.60
C ALA A 290 -0.18 31.21 10.29
N VAL A 291 -0.74 31.08 9.08
CA VAL A 291 -1.97 31.80 8.69
C VAL A 291 -3.18 31.26 9.45
N LEU A 292 -3.38 29.94 9.46
CA LEU A 292 -4.55 29.33 10.11
C LEU A 292 -4.58 29.56 11.63
N ASP A 293 -3.41 29.55 12.28
CA ASP A 293 -3.25 29.85 13.70
C ASP A 293 -3.51 31.34 14.00
N ALA A 294 -2.94 32.24 13.19
CA ALA A 294 -3.17 33.69 13.31
C ALA A 294 -4.65 34.09 13.13
N LEU A 295 -5.36 33.35 12.28
CA LEU A 295 -6.81 33.50 12.06
C LEU A 295 -7.66 32.74 13.10
N GLU A 296 -7.06 32.13 14.12
CA GLU A 296 -7.72 31.38 15.20
C GLU A 296 -8.60 30.22 14.67
N LEU A 297 -8.21 29.60 13.55
CA LEU A 297 -8.96 28.53 12.88
C LEU A 297 -8.52 27.13 13.32
N LEU A 298 -7.55 27.01 14.23
CA LEU A 298 -7.01 25.73 14.69
C LEU A 298 -7.28 25.50 16.18
N ASP A 299 -7.61 24.26 16.54
CA ASP A 299 -7.55 23.72 17.89
C ASP A 299 -6.48 22.63 17.94
N GLY A 300 -5.27 23.01 18.35
CA GLY A 300 -4.08 22.16 18.21
C GLY A 300 -3.79 21.87 16.74
N GLU A 301 -4.05 20.63 16.29
CA GLU A 301 -3.92 20.22 14.89
C GLU A 301 -5.27 20.08 14.17
N ARG A 302 -6.41 20.25 14.85
CA ARG A 302 -7.73 20.16 14.21
C ARG A 302 -8.17 21.53 13.67
N LEU A 303 -8.82 21.56 12.51
CA LEU A 303 -9.46 22.78 12.02
C LEU A 303 -10.78 23.00 12.79
N ASP A 304 -10.90 24.15 13.46
CA ASP A 304 -12.04 24.52 14.28
C ASP A 304 -12.38 26.01 14.09
N PRO A 305 -13.22 26.34 13.09
CA PRO A 305 -13.63 27.71 12.81
C PRO A 305 -14.46 28.34 13.94
N ASP A 306 -15.08 27.55 14.81
CA ASP A 306 -15.98 28.04 15.86
C ASP A 306 -15.24 28.79 16.97
N LYS A 307 -13.91 28.66 17.06
CA LYS A 307 -13.09 29.46 17.99
C LYS A 307 -12.77 30.83 17.43
N SER A 308 -12.58 30.95 16.12
CA SER A 308 -12.14 32.16 15.44
C SER A 308 -13.10 33.33 15.62
N LYS A 309 -12.59 34.45 16.16
CA LYS A 309 -13.35 35.70 16.24
C LYS A 309 -13.77 36.22 14.86
N TYR A 310 -12.95 36.02 13.82
CA TYR A 310 -13.26 36.43 12.46
C TYR A 310 -14.40 35.60 11.86
N ALA A 311 -14.35 34.28 12.06
CA ALA A 311 -15.42 33.38 11.63
C ALA A 311 -16.75 33.71 12.32
N LYS A 312 -16.73 33.94 13.65
CA LYS A 312 -17.91 34.38 14.42
C LYS A 312 -18.51 35.69 13.90
N HIS A 313 -17.66 36.64 13.52
CA HIS A 313 -18.13 37.91 12.95
C HIS A 313 -18.88 37.68 11.63
N ILE A 314 -18.29 36.94 10.69
CA ILE A 314 -18.92 36.60 9.41
C ILE A 314 -20.24 35.84 9.63
N LEU A 315 -20.24 34.84 10.51
CA LEU A 315 -21.45 34.08 10.85
C LEU A 315 -22.51 34.96 11.51
N SER A 316 -22.14 35.94 12.32
CA SER A 316 -23.10 36.88 12.91
C SER A 316 -23.81 37.72 11.83
N MET A 317 -23.10 38.12 10.78
CA MET A 317 -23.67 38.83 9.64
C MET A 317 -24.61 37.94 8.83
N LEU A 318 -24.21 36.69 8.58
CA LEU A 318 -25.05 35.70 7.89
C LEU A 318 -26.31 35.33 8.71
N ARG A 319 -26.20 35.31 10.05
CA ARG A 319 -27.32 35.03 10.96
C ARG A 319 -28.35 36.17 11.00
N LYS A 320 -27.92 37.42 10.79
CA LYS A 320 -28.83 38.58 10.70
C LYS A 320 -29.71 38.55 9.44
N LYS A 321 -29.32 37.81 8.41
CA LYS A 321 -30.12 37.59 7.20
C LYS A 321 -31.21 36.54 7.45
N GLY A 322 -32.37 36.68 6.82
CA GLY A 322 -33.47 35.71 6.87
C GLY A 322 -33.14 34.39 6.15
N HIS A 323 -33.96 33.34 6.35
CA HIS A 323 -33.82 32.10 5.59
C HIS A 323 -33.93 32.36 4.08
N GLY A 324 -33.02 31.78 3.28
CA GLY A 324 -32.96 31.97 1.83
C GLY A 324 -32.33 33.31 1.37
N GLN A 325 -31.91 34.17 2.30
CA GLN A 325 -31.17 35.39 1.98
C GLN A 325 -29.66 35.16 2.00
N VAL A 326 -28.96 35.92 1.18
CA VAL A 326 -27.50 35.86 1.02
C VAL A 326 -26.84 37.12 1.58
N VAL A 327 -25.58 37.03 1.97
CA VAL A 327 -24.74 38.20 2.31
C VAL A 327 -23.83 38.47 1.11
N ASN A 328 -24.02 39.61 0.45
CA ASN A 328 -23.21 39.97 -0.72
C ASN A 328 -21.79 40.36 -0.30
N ARG A 329 -20.83 40.24 -1.22
CA ARG A 329 -19.44 40.67 -1.00
C ARG A 329 -19.34 42.11 -0.50
N SER A 330 -20.10 43.04 -1.10
CA SER A 330 -20.12 44.45 -0.71
C SER A 330 -20.63 44.72 0.71
N GLU A 331 -21.26 43.72 1.35
CA GLU A 331 -21.69 43.81 2.74
C GLU A 331 -20.57 43.38 3.69
N LEU A 332 -19.74 42.42 3.29
CA LEU A 332 -18.59 41.92 4.06
C LEU A 332 -17.35 42.78 3.86
N ILE A 333 -17.04 43.09 2.62
CA ILE A 333 -15.84 43.83 2.20
C ILE A 333 -16.21 45.28 2.01
N GLN A 334 -15.56 46.15 2.79
CA GLN A 334 -15.74 47.60 2.77
C GLN A 334 -14.50 48.26 2.15
N ASP A 335 -14.72 49.28 1.32
CA ASP A 335 -13.66 50.14 0.85
C ASP A 335 -13.27 51.14 1.95
N ASP A 336 -11.99 51.21 2.26
CA ASP A 336 -11.34 52.28 3.02
C ASP A 336 -10.24 52.91 2.16
N LYS A 337 -10.60 54.00 1.46
CA LYS A 337 -9.67 54.83 0.68
C LYS A 337 -9.00 54.04 -0.46
N GLY A 338 -9.74 53.17 -1.15
CA GLY A 338 -9.23 52.36 -2.26
C GLY A 338 -8.45 51.12 -1.81
N LEU A 339 -8.57 50.72 -0.54
CA LEU A 339 -8.15 49.41 -0.03
C LEU A 339 -9.38 48.72 0.54
N GLU A 340 -9.46 47.41 0.37
CA GLU A 340 -10.62 46.62 0.75
C GLU A 340 -10.38 45.82 2.02
N TYR A 341 -11.31 45.89 2.98
CA TYR A 341 -11.18 45.18 4.25
C TYR A 341 -12.52 44.62 4.75
N LEU A 342 -12.46 43.50 5.46
CA LEU A 342 -13.51 43.09 6.40
C LEU A 342 -13.34 43.85 7.72
N ASP A 343 -14.41 44.52 8.15
CA ASP A 343 -14.48 45.32 9.39
C ASP A 343 -13.30 46.31 9.51
N LYS A 344 -13.35 47.37 8.70
CA LYS A 344 -12.26 48.35 8.52
C LYS A 344 -11.78 49.04 9.81
N ASP A 345 -12.60 49.04 10.87
CA ASP A 345 -12.36 49.74 12.13
C ASP A 345 -11.83 48.81 13.24
N ARG A 346 -11.86 47.48 13.06
CA ARG A 346 -11.45 46.50 14.10
C ARG A 346 -10.49 45.45 13.59
N TYR A 347 -10.95 44.64 12.64
CA TYR A 347 -10.19 43.50 12.12
C TYR A 347 -9.31 43.91 10.97
N ARG A 348 -9.82 44.80 10.10
CA ARG A 348 -9.12 45.34 8.93
C ARG A 348 -8.45 44.22 8.11
N LEU A 349 -9.16 43.11 7.94
CA LEU A 349 -8.67 41.91 7.26
C LEU A 349 -8.77 42.08 5.75
N GLU A 350 -7.67 41.85 5.04
CA GLU A 350 -7.63 41.85 3.59
C GLU A 350 -8.48 40.71 2.99
N PRO A 351 -9.00 40.86 1.76
CA PRO A 351 -9.91 39.89 1.15
C PRO A 351 -9.35 38.48 1.08
N GLU A 352 -8.04 38.32 0.92
CA GLU A 352 -7.34 37.03 0.87
C GLU A 352 -7.54 36.26 2.18
N TRP A 353 -7.44 36.94 3.33
CA TRP A 353 -7.70 36.33 4.65
C TRP A 353 -9.17 36.02 4.86
N VAL A 354 -10.05 36.89 4.38
CA VAL A 354 -11.49 36.63 4.41
C VAL A 354 -11.80 35.33 3.68
N ILE A 355 -11.21 35.10 2.51
CA ILE A 355 -11.37 33.85 1.75
C ILE A 355 -10.88 32.62 2.53
N VAL A 356 -9.76 32.71 3.26
CA VAL A 356 -9.30 31.62 4.12
C VAL A 356 -10.32 31.30 5.22
N VAL A 357 -10.88 32.33 5.88
CA VAL A 357 -11.94 32.15 6.90
C VAL A 357 -13.21 31.57 6.27
N LEU A 358 -13.63 32.06 5.10
CA LEU A 358 -14.78 31.53 4.37
C LEU A 358 -14.59 30.07 3.97
N ALA A 359 -13.40 29.68 3.49
CA ALA A 359 -13.11 28.29 3.15
C ALA A 359 -13.15 27.38 4.38
N ALA A 360 -12.69 27.86 5.53
CA ALA A 360 -12.78 27.12 6.79
C ALA A 360 -14.25 26.91 7.21
N LEU A 361 -15.10 27.92 7.02
CA LEU A 361 -16.55 27.84 7.25
C LEU A 361 -17.28 26.96 6.20
N VAL A 362 -16.79 26.89 4.97
CA VAL A 362 -17.27 25.94 3.96
C VAL A 362 -16.90 24.50 4.38
N TYR A 363 -15.69 24.28 4.88
CA TYR A 363 -15.24 22.98 5.40
C TYR A 363 -16.12 22.48 6.55
N SER A 364 -16.43 23.33 7.53
CA SER A 364 -17.31 22.97 8.65
C SER A 364 -18.79 22.84 8.23
N GLY A 365 -19.13 23.29 7.02
CA GLY A 365 -20.49 23.26 6.51
C GLY A 365 -21.39 24.31 7.14
N ASP A 366 -20.82 25.46 7.55
CA ASP A 366 -21.55 26.58 8.14
C ASP A 366 -22.03 27.61 7.12
N LEU A 367 -21.41 27.64 5.93
CA LEU A 367 -21.85 28.45 4.79
C LEU A 367 -21.52 27.79 3.45
N VAL A 368 -22.14 28.31 2.40
CA VAL A 368 -21.80 28.04 0.99
C VAL A 368 -21.23 29.32 0.39
N LEU A 369 -20.09 29.20 -0.30
CA LEU A 369 -19.43 30.30 -0.99
C LEU A 369 -19.81 30.30 -2.46
N ALA A 370 -20.31 31.44 -2.98
CA ALA A 370 -20.65 31.58 -4.38
C ALA A 370 -19.72 32.57 -5.09
N ILE A 371 -19.11 32.10 -6.18
CA ILE A 371 -18.33 32.94 -7.12
C ILE A 371 -19.06 33.00 -8.48
N PRO A 372 -18.62 33.81 -9.46
CA PRO A 372 -19.21 33.78 -10.80
C PRO A 372 -19.18 32.37 -11.43
N GLY A 373 -20.35 31.76 -11.62
CA GLY A 373 -20.50 30.48 -12.32
C GLY A 373 -20.27 29.22 -11.47
N LYS A 374 -19.81 29.34 -10.21
CA LYS A 374 -19.56 28.20 -9.31
C LYS A 374 -20.06 28.47 -7.90
N LYS A 375 -20.46 27.41 -7.19
CA LYS A 375 -20.76 27.41 -5.75
C LYS A 375 -19.96 26.32 -5.07
N PHE A 376 -19.49 26.59 -3.86
CA PHE A 376 -18.70 25.67 -3.07
C PHE A 376 -19.35 25.41 -1.72
N ASP A 377 -19.67 24.14 -1.47
CA ASP A 377 -20.04 23.59 -0.18
C ASP A 377 -18.90 22.70 0.36
N ALA A 378 -19.14 22.01 1.48
CA ALA A 378 -18.14 21.12 2.09
C ALA A 378 -17.68 19.98 1.15
N ILE A 379 -18.47 19.59 0.16
CA ILE A 379 -18.12 18.56 -0.83
C ILE A 379 -17.19 19.16 -1.90
N GLY A 380 -17.46 20.39 -2.33
CA GLY A 380 -16.68 21.14 -3.32
C GLY A 380 -15.35 21.72 -2.82
N LEU A 381 -14.88 21.38 -1.63
CA LEU A 381 -13.72 22.02 -1.00
C LEU A 381 -12.41 21.83 -1.78
N SER A 382 -12.18 20.65 -2.36
CA SER A 382 -11.01 20.41 -3.21
C SER A 382 -11.03 21.30 -4.45
N GLN A 383 -12.22 21.50 -5.06
CA GLN A 383 -12.39 22.42 -6.18
C GLN A 383 -12.17 23.86 -5.75
N LEU A 384 -12.69 24.28 -4.59
CA LEU A 384 -12.47 25.62 -4.02
C LEU A 384 -10.97 25.91 -3.93
N SER A 385 -10.19 25.01 -3.30
CA SER A 385 -8.74 25.16 -3.10
C SER A 385 -7.91 25.13 -4.38
N GLY A 386 -8.49 24.74 -5.51
CA GLY A 386 -7.86 24.72 -6.82
C GLY A 386 -8.00 26.03 -7.61
N ASN A 387 -8.92 26.93 -7.23
CA ASN A 387 -9.02 28.26 -7.85
C ASN A 387 -7.93 29.18 -7.29
N SER A 388 -7.59 30.23 -8.03
CA SER A 388 -6.66 31.26 -7.54
C SER A 388 -7.32 32.11 -6.47
N VAL A 389 -6.52 32.65 -5.55
CA VAL A 389 -7.00 33.61 -4.54
C VAL A 389 -7.68 34.81 -5.21
N ASP A 390 -7.13 35.33 -6.31
CA ASP A 390 -7.74 36.41 -7.10
C ASP A 390 -9.16 36.12 -7.59
N GLU A 391 -9.43 34.89 -8.05
CA GLU A 391 -10.78 34.49 -8.47
C GLU A 391 -11.72 34.41 -7.25
N LEU A 392 -11.21 33.90 -6.13
CA LEU A 392 -12.00 33.71 -4.91
C LEU A 392 -12.33 35.04 -4.22
N THR A 393 -11.41 36.01 -4.17
CA THR A 393 -11.64 37.33 -3.55
C THR A 393 -12.73 38.12 -4.28
N GLN A 394 -13.05 37.76 -5.52
CA GLN A 394 -14.16 38.29 -6.33
C GLN A 394 -15.48 37.51 -6.14
N PHE A 395 -15.65 36.83 -5.01
CA PHE A 395 -16.90 36.12 -4.69
C PHE A 395 -18.14 37.05 -4.77
N LYS A 396 -19.30 36.47 -5.09
CA LYS A 396 -20.55 37.22 -5.21
C LYS A 396 -21.23 37.38 -3.85
N HIS A 397 -21.40 36.27 -3.16
CA HIS A 397 -22.09 36.22 -1.88
C HIS A 397 -21.73 34.94 -1.12
N ILE A 398 -22.06 34.94 0.17
CA ILE A 398 -22.16 33.74 1.00
C ILE A 398 -23.63 33.49 1.35
N GLU A 399 -24.00 32.23 1.47
CA GLU A 399 -25.36 31.82 1.81
C GLU A 399 -25.36 30.73 2.88
N ARG A 400 -26.50 30.57 3.55
CA ARG A 400 -26.66 29.49 4.52
C ARG A 400 -26.69 28.14 3.80
N PRO A 401 -26.02 27.11 4.36
CA PRO A 401 -26.07 25.76 3.82
C PRO A 401 -27.44 25.16 4.11
N LYS A 402 -27.75 24.02 3.45
CA LYS A 402 -29.00 23.30 3.67
C LYS A 402 -29.14 22.88 5.15
N ASP A 403 -30.38 22.83 5.63
CA ASP A 403 -30.67 22.31 6.96
C ASP A 403 -30.38 20.80 7.03
N TRP A 404 -30.02 20.32 8.23
CA TRP A 404 -29.75 18.91 8.47
C TRP A 404 -30.99 18.06 8.19
N ASN A 405 -30.88 17.12 7.25
CA ASN A 405 -31.90 16.09 7.08
C ASN A 405 -31.67 14.93 8.07
N LEU A 406 -32.01 15.19 9.34
CA LEU A 406 -31.83 14.23 10.42
C LEU A 406 -32.53 12.87 10.18
N PRO A 407 -33.77 12.82 9.63
CA PRO A 407 -34.42 11.54 9.30
C PRO A 407 -33.59 10.66 8.36
N VAL A 408 -33.02 11.24 7.32
CA VAL A 408 -32.13 10.57 6.36
C VAL A 408 -30.88 10.00 7.02
N LEU A 409 -30.22 10.81 7.86
CA LEU A 409 -28.98 10.39 8.52
C LEU A 409 -29.28 9.24 9.49
N LYS A 410 -30.37 9.31 10.25
CA LYS A 410 -30.80 8.21 11.13
C LYS A 410 -31.02 6.91 10.34
N ALA A 411 -31.72 6.99 9.21
CA ALA A 411 -31.95 5.83 8.34
C ALA A 411 -30.63 5.24 7.80
N MET A 412 -29.66 6.09 7.41
CA MET A 412 -28.35 5.64 6.93
C MET A 412 -27.53 4.95 8.03
N PHE A 413 -27.46 5.53 9.23
CA PHE A 413 -26.76 4.89 10.36
C PHE A 413 -27.41 3.55 10.71
N GLU A 414 -28.75 3.50 10.77
CA GLU A 414 -29.50 2.26 11.05
C GLU A 414 -29.27 1.18 9.99
N LEU A 415 -29.29 1.56 8.70
CA LEU A 415 -29.03 0.64 7.58
C LEU A 415 -27.67 -0.04 7.71
N LEU A 416 -26.66 0.69 8.19
CA LEU A 416 -25.30 0.20 8.37
C LEU A 416 -25.06 -0.50 9.73
N GLY A 417 -26.13 -0.74 10.50
CA GLY A 417 -26.06 -1.40 11.81
C GLY A 417 -25.49 -0.53 12.93
N LEU A 418 -25.48 0.79 12.76
CA LEU A 418 -25.02 1.77 13.74
C LEU A 418 -26.21 2.39 14.49
N THR A 419 -25.95 2.97 15.66
CA THR A 419 -27.03 3.56 16.47
C THR A 419 -27.55 4.86 15.85
N PRO A 420 -28.88 5.04 15.65
CA PRO A 420 -29.42 6.27 15.07
C PRO A 420 -29.09 7.55 15.86
N GLY A 421 -28.77 7.43 17.15
CA GLY A 421 -28.30 8.54 17.99
C GLY A 421 -27.01 9.20 17.49
N MET A 422 -26.18 8.47 16.74
CA MET A 422 -24.96 9.00 16.11
C MET A 422 -25.25 10.13 15.12
N ALA A 423 -26.41 10.11 14.44
CA ALA A 423 -26.83 11.19 13.57
C ALA A 423 -26.93 12.53 14.32
N GLN A 424 -27.38 12.52 15.58
CA GLN A 424 -27.43 13.71 16.41
C GLN A 424 -26.02 14.24 16.74
N LEU A 425 -25.07 13.33 17.00
CA LEU A 425 -23.68 13.69 17.28
C LEU A 425 -23.00 14.31 16.05
N VAL A 426 -23.34 13.87 14.83
CA VAL A 426 -22.88 14.49 13.59
C VAL A 426 -23.38 15.94 13.49
N THR A 427 -24.64 16.21 13.84
CA THR A 427 -25.16 17.60 13.85
C THR A 427 -24.47 18.51 14.86
N GLN A 428 -23.76 17.95 15.84
CA GLN A 428 -22.95 18.64 16.84
C GLN A 428 -21.47 18.79 16.41
N GLY A 429 -21.11 18.45 15.17
CA GLY A 429 -19.74 18.59 14.65
C GLY A 429 -18.75 17.52 15.13
N LYS A 430 -19.22 16.38 15.65
CA LYS A 430 -18.34 15.29 16.09
C LYS A 430 -17.90 14.40 14.92
N ASP A 431 -16.60 14.18 14.82
CA ASP A 431 -16.01 13.35 13.75
C ASP A 431 -16.13 11.84 14.00
N GLU A 432 -16.16 11.41 15.27
CA GLU A 432 -16.22 9.99 15.65
C GLU A 432 -17.38 9.21 14.98
N PRO A 433 -18.63 9.70 14.97
CA PRO A 433 -19.72 9.08 14.21
C PRO A 433 -19.41 8.86 12.73
N VAL A 434 -18.72 9.82 12.10
CA VAL A 434 -18.38 9.76 10.68
C VAL A 434 -17.30 8.70 10.45
N GLN A 435 -16.32 8.59 11.34
CA GLN A 435 -15.31 7.53 11.27
C GLN A 435 -15.92 6.14 11.43
N GLN A 436 -16.88 5.97 12.36
CA GLN A 436 -17.59 4.70 12.53
C GLN A 436 -18.44 4.35 11.31
N LEU A 437 -19.10 5.34 10.72
CA LEU A 437 -19.83 5.21 9.45
C LEU A 437 -18.90 4.71 8.33
N GLN A 438 -17.78 5.38 8.12
CA GLN A 438 -16.80 5.01 7.08
C GLN A 438 -16.24 3.60 7.31
N LYS A 439 -15.95 3.23 8.55
CA LYS A 439 -15.50 1.87 8.90
C LYS A 439 -16.56 0.81 8.57
N ALA A 440 -17.82 1.08 8.86
CA ALA A 440 -18.92 0.18 8.53
C ALA A 440 -19.09 0.02 7.01
N ILE A 441 -19.02 1.13 6.27
CA ILE A 441 -19.08 1.15 4.80
C ILE A 441 -17.95 0.29 4.21
N SER A 442 -16.69 0.52 4.59
CA SER A 442 -15.56 -0.24 4.06
C SER A 442 -15.68 -1.74 4.31
N LYS A 443 -16.08 -2.13 5.52
CA LYS A 443 -16.29 -3.54 5.89
C LYS A 443 -17.37 -4.20 5.03
N LEU A 444 -18.47 -3.50 4.74
CA LEU A 444 -19.55 -4.03 3.91
C LEU A 444 -19.14 -4.11 2.43
N VAL A 445 -18.42 -3.11 1.91
CA VAL A 445 -17.89 -3.13 0.54
C VAL A 445 -16.92 -4.30 0.34
N GLU A 446 -16.00 -4.54 1.28
CA GLU A 446 -15.09 -5.69 1.22
C GLU A 446 -15.84 -7.03 1.18
N LYS A 447 -16.84 -7.20 2.05
CA LYS A 447 -17.71 -8.39 2.06
C LYS A 447 -18.44 -8.59 0.73
N LEU A 448 -19.02 -7.52 0.18
CA LEU A 448 -19.73 -7.55 -1.10
C LEU A 448 -18.80 -8.00 -2.23
N VAL A 449 -17.59 -7.45 -2.30
CA VAL A 449 -16.60 -7.81 -3.34
C VAL A 449 -16.21 -9.29 -3.26
N LEU A 450 -15.88 -9.79 -2.06
CA LEU A 450 -15.53 -11.20 -1.86
C LEU A 450 -16.69 -12.13 -2.22
N LEU A 451 -17.90 -11.79 -1.80
CA LEU A 451 -19.09 -12.60 -2.05
C LEU A 451 -19.46 -12.61 -3.53
N GLN A 452 -19.34 -11.49 -4.23
CA GLN A 452 -19.56 -11.40 -5.68
C GLN A 452 -18.58 -12.29 -6.47
N GLN A 453 -17.30 -12.32 -6.09
CA GLN A 453 -16.30 -13.21 -6.69
C GLN A 453 -16.67 -14.69 -6.49
N ASN A 454 -17.09 -15.05 -5.28
CA ASN A 454 -17.55 -16.42 -5.00
C ASN A 454 -18.81 -16.77 -5.80
N LEU A 455 -19.73 -15.83 -5.98
CA LEU A 455 -20.94 -16.04 -6.77
C LEU A 455 -20.65 -16.22 -8.27
N GLN A 456 -19.55 -15.65 -8.79
CA GLN A 456 -19.12 -15.87 -10.18
C GLN A 456 -18.71 -17.33 -10.43
N ASN A 457 -18.04 -17.96 -9.46
CA ASN A 457 -17.62 -19.35 -9.55
C ASN A 457 -18.76 -20.37 -9.35
N GLY A 458 -19.95 -19.89 -8.97
CA GLY A 458 -21.11 -20.73 -8.66
C GLY A 458 -21.02 -21.33 -7.25
N LEU A 459 -22.19 -21.56 -6.64
CA LEU A 459 -22.26 -22.16 -5.32
C LEU A 459 -22.54 -23.66 -5.47
N LEU A 460 -21.49 -24.46 -5.55
CA LEU A 460 -21.57 -25.88 -5.89
C LEU A 460 -21.69 -26.76 -4.63
N PHE A 461 -22.64 -27.70 -4.65
CA PHE A 461 -22.75 -28.79 -3.68
C PHE A 461 -23.08 -30.09 -4.39
N TRP A 462 -22.29 -31.15 -4.15
CA TRP A 462 -22.33 -32.41 -4.94
C TRP A 462 -22.36 -32.19 -6.46
N GLY A 463 -21.59 -31.21 -6.96
CA GLY A 463 -21.48 -30.90 -8.38
C GLY A 463 -22.72 -30.23 -9.00
N ARG A 464 -23.73 -29.85 -8.21
CA ARG A 464 -24.86 -29.04 -8.66
C ARG A 464 -24.77 -27.63 -8.11
N ASN A 465 -25.11 -26.63 -8.93
CA ASN A 465 -25.24 -25.25 -8.47
C ASN A 465 -26.52 -25.09 -7.65
N LEU A 466 -26.41 -24.43 -6.51
CA LEU A 466 -27.53 -24.22 -5.58
C LEU A 466 -28.43 -23.05 -5.95
N LEU A 467 -27.89 -22.11 -6.71
CA LEU A 467 -28.64 -20.98 -7.24
C LEU A 467 -28.97 -21.26 -8.71
N ALA A 468 -30.23 -21.09 -9.07
CA ALA A 468 -30.63 -21.05 -10.47
C ALA A 468 -29.97 -19.84 -11.17
N GLU A 469 -29.76 -19.91 -12.47
CA GLU A 469 -29.02 -18.86 -13.19
C GLU A 469 -29.74 -17.50 -13.14
N ASP A 470 -31.07 -17.50 -13.20
CA ASP A 470 -31.91 -16.32 -13.07
C ASP A 470 -31.88 -15.73 -11.64
N GLU A 471 -31.91 -16.58 -10.62
CA GLU A 471 -31.76 -16.20 -9.22
C GLU A 471 -30.37 -15.59 -8.96
N ALA A 472 -29.32 -16.24 -9.42
CA ALA A 472 -27.95 -15.77 -9.29
C ALA A 472 -27.74 -14.42 -9.97
N GLN A 473 -28.30 -14.23 -11.17
CA GLN A 473 -28.18 -12.96 -11.89
C GLN A 473 -28.93 -11.82 -11.17
N ARG A 474 -30.14 -12.07 -10.66
CA ARG A 474 -30.90 -11.09 -9.86
C ARG A 474 -30.14 -10.68 -8.60
N LEU A 475 -29.56 -11.64 -7.90
CA LEU A 475 -28.74 -11.38 -6.71
C LEU A 475 -27.49 -10.56 -7.06
N ARG A 476 -26.78 -10.89 -8.16
CA ARG A 476 -25.62 -10.10 -8.62
C ARG A 476 -25.98 -8.64 -8.86
N THR A 477 -27.02 -8.36 -9.65
CA THR A 477 -27.46 -6.99 -9.94
C THR A 477 -27.78 -6.22 -8.67
N ARG A 478 -28.52 -6.83 -7.73
CA ARG A 478 -28.86 -6.20 -6.45
C ARG A 478 -27.63 -5.91 -5.59
N LEU A 479 -26.68 -6.83 -5.52
CA LEU A 479 -25.43 -6.64 -4.77
C LEU A 479 -24.56 -5.55 -5.41
N ASP A 480 -24.53 -5.46 -6.75
CA ASP A 480 -23.81 -4.41 -7.49
C ASP A 480 -24.39 -3.02 -7.21
N GLU A 481 -25.72 -2.88 -7.25
CA GLU A 481 -26.40 -1.62 -6.91
C GLU A 481 -26.14 -1.20 -5.46
N THR A 482 -26.17 -2.16 -4.53
CA THR A 482 -25.88 -1.93 -3.10
C THR A 482 -24.43 -1.51 -2.90
N LYS A 483 -23.49 -2.16 -3.59
CA LYS A 483 -22.07 -1.81 -3.56
C LYS A 483 -21.85 -0.39 -4.07
N ALA A 484 -22.41 -0.05 -5.24
CA ALA A 484 -22.27 1.29 -5.82
C ALA A 484 -22.83 2.39 -4.90
N PHE A 485 -23.96 2.12 -4.23
CA PHE A 485 -24.49 3.00 -3.19
C PHE A 485 -23.50 3.18 -2.04
N LEU A 486 -23.00 2.09 -1.44
CA LEU A 486 -22.05 2.15 -0.33
C LEU A 486 -20.74 2.87 -0.72
N GLU A 487 -20.22 2.62 -1.91
CA GLU A 487 -19.03 3.32 -2.45
C GLU A 487 -19.27 4.82 -2.56
N SER A 488 -20.47 5.23 -2.99
CA SER A 488 -20.81 6.66 -3.05
C SER A 488 -20.83 7.34 -1.67
N LEU A 489 -21.08 6.59 -0.60
CA LEU A 489 -21.06 7.11 0.77
C LEU A 489 -19.65 7.44 1.26
N GLN A 490 -18.60 6.92 0.59
CA GLN A 490 -17.20 7.18 0.95
C GLN A 490 -16.79 8.64 0.78
N ALA A 491 -17.52 9.42 -0.01
CA ALA A 491 -17.28 10.86 -0.16
C ALA A 491 -17.57 11.64 1.13
N TYR A 492 -18.44 11.13 2.02
CA TYR A 492 -18.91 11.81 3.23
C TYR A 492 -17.97 11.58 4.43
N THR A 493 -16.80 12.22 4.38
CA THR A 493 -15.71 12.01 5.36
C THR A 493 -15.69 12.99 6.53
N SER A 494 -16.62 13.95 6.61
CA SER A 494 -16.72 14.89 7.72
C SER A 494 -18.19 15.25 8.01
N PRO A 495 -18.50 15.80 9.20
CA PRO A 495 -19.85 16.30 9.51
C PRO A 495 -20.36 17.30 8.47
N GLY A 496 -19.53 18.27 8.08
CA GLY A 496 -19.90 19.28 7.07
C GLY A 496 -20.30 18.66 5.73
N LYS A 497 -19.63 17.58 5.29
CA LYS A 497 -20.01 16.85 4.08
C LYS A 497 -21.34 16.12 4.25
N LEU A 498 -21.57 15.46 5.39
CA LEU A 498 -22.85 14.77 5.68
C LEU A 498 -24.05 15.73 5.73
N LYS A 499 -23.83 17.01 6.02
CA LYS A 499 -24.89 18.02 5.94
C LYS A 499 -25.46 18.18 4.53
N ASN A 500 -24.65 17.88 3.51
CA ASN A 500 -25.02 17.90 2.10
C ASN A 500 -25.30 16.49 1.55
N PHE A 501 -25.85 15.61 2.39
CA PHE A 501 -26.26 14.27 1.97
C PHE A 501 -27.29 14.35 0.84
N ARG A 502 -27.01 13.66 -0.27
CA ARG A 502 -27.78 13.79 -1.51
C ARG A 502 -29.02 12.90 -1.59
N TYR A 503 -29.03 11.82 -0.81
CA TYR A 503 -30.09 10.83 -0.84
C TYR A 503 -31.24 11.20 0.09
N ASP A 504 -32.44 10.73 -0.24
CA ASP A 504 -33.60 10.78 0.63
C ASP A 504 -33.76 9.52 1.50
N THR A 505 -34.74 9.54 2.42
CA THR A 505 -34.95 8.46 3.38
C THR A 505 -35.42 7.17 2.69
N GLN A 506 -36.24 7.27 1.64
CA GLN A 506 -36.74 6.11 0.91
C GLN A 506 -35.65 5.46 0.07
N GLU A 507 -34.82 6.26 -0.59
CA GLU A 507 -33.64 5.79 -1.34
C GLU A 507 -32.69 5.01 -0.44
N VAL A 508 -32.37 5.52 0.76
CA VAL A 508 -31.51 4.82 1.71
C VAL A 508 -32.13 3.50 2.17
N ILE A 509 -33.42 3.50 2.51
CA ILE A 509 -34.11 2.28 2.99
C ILE A 509 -34.19 1.22 1.89
N ALA A 510 -34.31 1.60 0.62
CA ALA A 510 -34.40 0.66 -0.51
C ALA A 510 -33.19 -0.29 -0.60
N TYR A 511 -32.01 0.12 -0.13
CA TYR A 511 -30.81 -0.72 -0.12
C TYR A 511 -30.78 -1.77 1.00
N ARG A 512 -31.76 -1.78 1.92
CA ARG A 512 -31.86 -2.79 2.99
C ARG A 512 -31.99 -4.20 2.43
N ASP A 513 -32.75 -4.38 1.36
CA ASP A 513 -32.93 -5.69 0.72
C ASP A 513 -31.63 -6.22 0.12
N GLY A 514 -30.75 -5.34 -0.34
CA GLY A 514 -29.42 -5.70 -0.81
C GLY A 514 -28.50 -6.22 0.30
N LEU A 515 -28.51 -5.57 1.47
CA LEU A 515 -27.77 -6.05 2.65
C LEU A 515 -28.37 -7.35 3.22
N ASN A 516 -29.69 -7.51 3.18
CA ASN A 516 -30.33 -8.78 3.54
C ASN A 516 -29.92 -9.91 2.57
N SER A 517 -29.84 -9.61 1.27
CA SER A 517 -29.39 -10.57 0.25
C SER A 517 -27.92 -10.96 0.46
N LEU A 518 -27.05 -10.02 0.87
CA LEU A 518 -25.68 -10.31 1.27
C LEU A 518 -25.65 -11.31 2.44
N ALA A 519 -26.42 -11.06 3.50
CA ALA A 519 -26.47 -11.94 4.68
C ALA A 519 -27.02 -13.34 4.35
N GLU A 520 -28.02 -13.43 3.47
CA GLU A 520 -28.57 -14.72 3.00
C GLU A 520 -27.51 -15.56 2.30
N ILE A 521 -26.74 -14.96 1.39
CA ILE A 521 -25.70 -15.70 0.64
C ILE A 521 -24.52 -16.07 1.54
N GLU A 522 -24.12 -15.21 2.49
CA GLU A 522 -23.12 -15.56 3.51
C GLU A 522 -23.57 -16.80 4.30
N SER A 523 -24.83 -16.84 4.74
CA SER A 523 -25.40 -17.99 5.46
C SER A 523 -25.44 -19.27 4.61
N LEU A 524 -25.72 -19.13 3.31
CA LEU A 524 -25.75 -20.24 2.37
C LEU A 524 -24.33 -20.79 2.09
N GLN A 525 -23.32 -19.92 1.97
CA GLN A 525 -21.91 -20.31 1.85
C GLN A 525 -21.45 -21.09 3.07
N GLU A 526 -21.74 -20.60 4.27
CA GLU A 526 -21.43 -21.32 5.52
C GLU A 526 -22.10 -22.69 5.58
N LEU A 527 -23.37 -22.77 5.18
CA LEU A 527 -24.11 -24.03 5.14
C LEU A 527 -23.44 -25.06 4.20
N VAL A 528 -22.99 -24.61 3.02
CA VAL A 528 -22.24 -25.48 2.08
C VAL A 528 -20.94 -25.95 2.70
N VAL A 529 -20.17 -25.06 3.33
CA VAL A 529 -18.90 -25.41 3.98
C VAL A 529 -19.11 -26.44 5.09
N ASP A 530 -20.11 -26.24 5.95
CA ASP A 530 -20.44 -27.13 7.07
C ASP A 530 -20.79 -28.55 6.59
N LEU A 531 -21.49 -28.68 5.46
CA LEU A 531 -21.94 -29.97 4.94
C LEU A 531 -20.92 -30.66 4.02
N SER A 532 -20.01 -29.90 3.40
CA SER A 532 -19.14 -30.37 2.31
C SER A 532 -18.22 -31.53 2.71
N SER A 533 -17.67 -31.52 3.92
CA SER A 533 -16.75 -32.58 4.39
C SER A 533 -17.46 -33.93 4.49
N THR A 534 -18.67 -33.94 5.05
CA THR A 534 -19.48 -35.17 5.20
C THR A 534 -20.04 -35.60 3.86
N ALA A 535 -20.47 -34.64 3.02
CA ALA A 535 -20.94 -34.89 1.66
C ALA A 535 -19.88 -35.59 0.80
N SER A 536 -18.62 -35.13 0.84
CA SER A 536 -17.49 -35.72 0.12
C SER A 536 -17.15 -37.13 0.62
N PHE A 537 -17.14 -37.32 1.94
CA PHE A 537 -16.97 -38.64 2.56
C PHE A 537 -18.02 -39.63 2.03
N LEU A 538 -19.29 -39.23 2.04
CA LEU A 538 -20.40 -40.08 1.63
C LEU A 538 -20.38 -40.41 0.14
N SER A 539 -19.98 -39.46 -0.73
CA SER A 539 -19.81 -39.72 -2.16
C SER A 539 -18.71 -40.75 -2.43
N THR A 540 -17.62 -40.70 -1.68
CA THR A 540 -16.53 -41.68 -1.80
C THR A 540 -16.98 -43.04 -1.25
N ALA A 541 -17.70 -43.06 -0.13
CA ALA A 541 -18.31 -44.25 0.45
C ALA A 541 -19.29 -44.96 -0.51
N GLU A 542 -20.13 -44.19 -1.24
CA GLU A 542 -21.04 -44.72 -2.26
C GLU A 542 -20.31 -45.48 -3.37
N ALA A 543 -19.13 -45.01 -3.77
CA ALA A 543 -18.31 -45.65 -4.81
C ALA A 543 -17.55 -46.90 -4.32
N VAL A 544 -17.48 -47.13 -3.00
CA VAL A 544 -16.68 -48.21 -2.39
C VAL A 544 -17.49 -49.48 -2.18
N LEU A 545 -18.78 -49.36 -1.87
CA LEU A 545 -19.69 -50.49 -1.69
C LEU A 545 -20.22 -51.02 -3.03
N PRO A 546 -20.71 -52.27 -3.09
CA PRO A 546 -21.38 -52.80 -4.27
C PRO A 546 -22.62 -51.98 -4.63
N PRO A 547 -22.92 -51.77 -5.92
CA PRO A 547 -24.09 -51.00 -6.36
C PRO A 547 -25.44 -51.49 -5.81
N GLU A 548 -25.54 -52.79 -5.52
CA GLU A 548 -26.72 -53.49 -5.02
C GLU A 548 -26.88 -53.38 -3.49
N ASP A 549 -25.91 -52.80 -2.78
CA ASP A 549 -25.97 -52.66 -1.33
C ASP A 549 -27.10 -51.72 -0.90
N ALA A 550 -27.87 -52.13 0.12
CA ALA A 550 -29.00 -51.36 0.63
C ALA A 550 -28.60 -49.97 1.15
N TRP A 551 -27.35 -49.80 1.61
CA TRP A 551 -26.83 -48.51 2.03
C TRP A 551 -26.65 -47.54 0.85
N VAL A 552 -26.19 -48.03 -0.31
CA VAL A 552 -26.01 -47.22 -1.53
C VAL A 552 -27.35 -46.65 -2.00
N ALA A 553 -28.43 -47.45 -1.97
CA ALA A 553 -29.77 -46.98 -2.27
C ALA A 553 -30.22 -45.87 -1.29
N LYS A 554 -30.01 -46.05 0.02
CA LYS A 554 -30.33 -45.03 1.04
C LYS A 554 -29.54 -43.74 0.84
N MET A 555 -28.25 -43.85 0.49
CA MET A 555 -27.39 -42.70 0.22
C MET A 555 -27.87 -41.90 -0.99
N LYS A 556 -28.23 -42.57 -2.10
CA LYS A 556 -28.79 -41.92 -3.30
C LYS A 556 -30.09 -41.16 -2.99
N THR A 557 -31.03 -41.80 -2.31
CA THR A 557 -32.29 -41.15 -1.89
C THR A 557 -32.03 -39.93 -1.00
N ALA A 558 -31.14 -40.05 -0.02
CA ALA A 558 -30.80 -38.94 0.86
C ALA A 558 -30.10 -37.79 0.11
N ARG A 559 -29.21 -38.09 -0.83
CA ARG A 559 -28.53 -37.11 -1.69
C ARG A 559 -29.54 -36.31 -2.51
N ASP A 560 -30.47 -37.00 -3.17
CA ASP A 560 -31.47 -36.36 -4.03
C ASP A 560 -32.47 -35.51 -3.21
N GLU A 561 -32.89 -35.99 -2.04
CA GLU A 561 -33.73 -35.22 -1.11
C GLU A 561 -33.03 -33.95 -0.61
N VAL A 562 -31.77 -34.05 -0.18
CA VAL A 562 -30.99 -32.90 0.29
C VAL A 562 -30.76 -31.91 -0.84
N LEU A 563 -30.38 -32.36 -2.05
CA LEU A 563 -30.21 -31.46 -3.20
C LEU A 563 -31.51 -30.74 -3.58
N THR A 564 -32.65 -31.44 -3.52
CA THR A 564 -33.96 -30.87 -3.82
C THR A 564 -34.35 -29.80 -2.79
N GLN A 565 -34.12 -30.05 -1.51
CA GLN A 565 -34.42 -29.08 -0.44
C GLN A 565 -33.45 -27.90 -0.46
N LEU A 566 -32.17 -28.14 -0.75
CA LEU A 566 -31.14 -27.11 -0.79
C LEU A 566 -31.28 -26.17 -2.00
N GLY A 567 -31.81 -26.68 -3.12
CA GLY A 567 -32.15 -25.87 -4.30
C GLY A 567 -33.47 -25.11 -4.20
N ASN A 568 -34.25 -25.29 -3.13
CA ASN A 568 -35.49 -24.55 -2.90
C ASN A 568 -35.26 -23.47 -1.82
N PRO A 569 -35.39 -22.16 -2.15
CA PRO A 569 -35.16 -21.05 -1.23
C PRO A 569 -35.94 -21.15 0.09
N ASP A 570 -37.22 -21.53 0.05
CA ASP A 570 -38.06 -21.63 1.25
C ASP A 570 -37.63 -22.77 2.17
N LYS A 571 -37.13 -23.87 1.58
CA LYS A 571 -36.69 -25.04 2.33
C LYS A 571 -35.29 -24.86 2.91
N ARG A 572 -34.35 -24.32 2.13
CA ARG A 572 -32.96 -24.11 2.56
C ARG A 572 -32.83 -23.05 3.66
N SER A 573 -33.74 -22.06 3.68
CA SER A 573 -33.78 -20.98 4.66
C SER A 573 -34.55 -21.33 5.94
N ALA A 574 -35.11 -22.54 6.05
CA ALA A 574 -35.81 -22.97 7.26
C ALA A 574 -34.83 -23.18 8.42
N ALA A 575 -35.15 -22.65 9.61
CA ALA A 575 -34.25 -22.66 10.77
C ALA A 575 -33.75 -24.06 11.19
N THR A 576 -34.54 -25.11 10.98
CA THR A 576 -34.18 -26.49 11.33
C THR A 576 -33.42 -27.23 10.24
N PHE A 577 -33.39 -26.71 9.01
CA PHE A 577 -32.86 -27.43 7.85
C PHE A 577 -31.37 -27.77 8.00
N ARG A 578 -30.54 -26.80 8.43
CA ARG A 578 -29.09 -27.02 8.66
C ARG A 578 -28.85 -28.19 9.62
N GLN A 579 -29.51 -28.18 10.78
CA GLN A 579 -29.31 -29.21 11.81
C GLN A 579 -29.88 -30.58 11.40
N GLN A 580 -31.05 -30.61 10.74
CA GLN A 580 -31.66 -31.86 10.27
C GLN A 580 -30.82 -32.53 9.18
N THR A 581 -30.33 -31.76 8.22
CA THR A 581 -29.46 -32.27 7.15
C THR A 581 -28.14 -32.79 7.71
N GLN A 582 -27.50 -32.04 8.62
CA GLN A 582 -26.25 -32.49 9.24
C GLN A 582 -26.42 -33.81 10.01
N ARG A 583 -27.50 -33.95 10.80
CA ARG A 583 -27.82 -35.21 11.49
C ARG A 583 -28.02 -36.36 10.50
N LYS A 584 -28.82 -36.15 9.45
CA LYS A 584 -29.09 -37.16 8.43
C LYS A 584 -27.82 -37.65 7.73
N LEU A 585 -26.93 -36.74 7.33
CA LEU A 585 -25.65 -37.12 6.72
C LEU A 585 -24.72 -37.84 7.71
N THR A 586 -24.72 -37.43 8.98
CA THR A 586 -23.93 -38.09 10.04
C THR A 586 -24.43 -39.50 10.33
N ASP A 587 -25.75 -39.71 10.35
CA ASP A 587 -26.36 -41.03 10.54
C ASP A 587 -26.07 -41.97 9.36
N LEU A 588 -26.09 -41.45 8.13
CA LEU A 588 -25.66 -42.21 6.94
C LEU A 588 -24.19 -42.61 7.03
N LYS A 589 -23.32 -41.69 7.48
CA LYS A 589 -21.90 -41.99 7.70
C LYS A 589 -21.72 -43.08 8.78
N LYS A 590 -22.47 -43.01 9.88
CA LYS A 590 -22.40 -44.04 10.93
C LYS A 590 -22.83 -45.42 10.42
N THR A 591 -23.95 -45.49 9.69
CA THR A 591 -24.45 -46.74 9.12
C THR A 591 -23.53 -47.31 8.04
N TYR A 592 -22.84 -46.45 7.28
CA TYR A 592 -21.78 -46.86 6.35
C TYR A 592 -20.64 -47.57 7.07
N VAL A 593 -20.11 -46.95 8.13
CA VAL A 593 -18.97 -47.48 8.86
C VAL A 593 -19.27 -48.88 9.41
N GLN A 594 -20.49 -49.09 9.92
CA GLN A 594 -20.96 -50.40 10.37
C GLN A 594 -21.03 -51.43 9.22
N ALA A 595 -21.62 -51.06 8.08
CA ALA A 595 -21.73 -51.94 6.91
C ALA A 595 -20.34 -52.32 6.35
N TYR A 596 -19.46 -51.34 6.22
CA TYR A 596 -18.09 -51.54 5.74
C TYR A 596 -17.29 -52.44 6.69
N LEU A 597 -17.37 -52.24 8.01
CA LEU A 597 -16.69 -53.08 9.00
C LEU A 597 -17.14 -54.54 8.91
N ALA A 598 -18.44 -54.78 8.76
CA ALA A 598 -18.99 -56.13 8.62
C ALA A 598 -18.43 -56.84 7.36
N LEU A 599 -18.39 -56.13 6.22
CA LEU A 599 -17.81 -56.64 4.99
C LEU A 599 -16.29 -56.87 5.12
N HIS A 600 -15.58 -55.97 5.81
CA HIS A 600 -14.14 -56.07 6.04
C HIS A 600 -13.79 -57.28 6.90
N ILE A 601 -14.49 -57.49 8.03
CA ILE A 601 -14.30 -58.67 8.90
C ILE A 601 -14.55 -59.96 8.12
N LYS A 602 -15.55 -59.99 7.24
CA LYS A 602 -15.83 -61.16 6.41
C LYS A 602 -14.72 -61.42 5.38
N ALA A 603 -14.15 -60.38 4.78
CA ALA A 603 -13.21 -60.49 3.65
C ALA A 603 -11.73 -60.55 4.06
N ARG A 604 -11.38 -60.34 5.34
CA ARG A 604 -10.00 -60.28 5.82
C ARG A 604 -9.77 -61.23 6.98
N LEU A 605 -8.59 -61.83 7.02
CA LEU A 605 -8.18 -62.66 8.16
C LEU A 605 -7.87 -61.78 9.37
N GLY A 606 -8.40 -62.16 10.53
CA GLY A 606 -8.03 -61.60 11.82
C GLY A 606 -6.69 -62.13 12.32
N VAL A 607 -6.28 -61.70 13.51
CA VAL A 607 -4.98 -62.06 14.10
C VAL A 607 -4.83 -63.57 14.29
N ASN A 608 -5.92 -64.26 14.67
CA ASN A 608 -5.90 -65.70 14.92
C ASN A 608 -5.85 -66.50 13.61
N GLU A 609 -6.64 -66.09 12.62
CA GLU A 609 -6.67 -66.71 11.31
C GLU A 609 -5.37 -66.47 10.54
N ASP A 610 -4.75 -65.29 10.67
CA ASP A 610 -3.44 -65.00 10.08
C ASP A 610 -2.32 -65.90 10.65
N LYS A 611 -2.31 -66.13 11.97
CA LYS A 611 -1.42 -67.11 12.60
C LYS A 611 -1.67 -68.52 12.07
N ARG A 612 -2.94 -68.91 11.87
CA ARG A 612 -3.29 -70.21 11.28
C ARG A 612 -2.84 -70.33 9.83
N LYS A 613 -3.04 -69.30 9.01
CA LYS A 613 -2.54 -69.23 7.63
C LYS A 613 -1.02 -69.41 7.61
N THR A 614 -0.29 -68.69 8.46
CA THR A 614 1.17 -68.78 8.55
C THR A 614 1.63 -70.19 8.90
N LYS A 615 0.94 -70.85 9.85
CA LYS A 615 1.20 -72.26 10.18
C LYS A 615 0.92 -73.17 8.99
N LEU A 616 -0.23 -72.98 8.31
CA LEU A 616 -0.63 -73.79 7.16
C LEU A 616 0.35 -73.65 5.99
N MET A 617 0.91 -72.46 5.77
CA MET A 617 1.94 -72.22 4.73
C MET A 617 3.26 -72.95 4.99
N ALA A 618 3.58 -73.24 6.25
CA ALA A 618 4.79 -73.95 6.66
C ALA A 618 4.52 -75.40 7.10
N ASP A 619 3.29 -75.89 6.87
CA ASP A 619 2.79 -77.19 7.33
C ASP A 619 3.60 -78.34 6.72
N ASP A 620 3.82 -79.38 7.51
CA ASP A 620 4.59 -80.53 7.06
C ASP A 620 3.90 -81.29 5.93
N ARG A 621 2.56 -81.31 5.85
CA ARG A 621 1.79 -81.87 4.73
C ARG A 621 2.14 -81.18 3.41
N LEU A 622 2.31 -79.86 3.41
CA LEU A 622 2.77 -79.13 2.21
C LEU A 622 4.19 -79.53 1.81
N LYS A 623 5.11 -79.68 2.77
CA LYS A 623 6.48 -80.14 2.47
C LYS A 623 6.50 -81.55 1.89
N VAL A 624 5.62 -82.42 2.37
CA VAL A 624 5.40 -83.77 1.82
C VAL A 624 4.95 -83.69 0.37
N LEU A 625 3.89 -82.92 0.08
CA LEU A 625 3.38 -82.75 -1.28
C LEU A 625 4.42 -82.12 -2.21
N GLN A 626 5.18 -81.12 -1.75
CA GLN A 626 6.29 -80.53 -2.51
C GLN A 626 7.35 -81.57 -2.88
N LYS A 627 7.76 -82.42 -1.93
CA LYS A 627 8.71 -83.50 -2.19
C LYS A 627 8.17 -84.52 -3.19
N LEU A 628 6.93 -84.97 -3.01
CA LEU A 628 6.29 -85.91 -3.93
C LEU A 628 6.09 -85.31 -5.33
N SER A 629 5.88 -84.00 -5.42
CA SER A 629 5.68 -83.32 -6.70
C SER A 629 6.88 -83.47 -7.63
N THR A 630 8.08 -83.78 -7.11
CA THR A 630 9.26 -84.04 -7.94
C THR A 630 9.12 -85.29 -8.82
N ILE A 631 8.24 -86.23 -8.47
CA ILE A 631 7.90 -87.40 -9.29
C ILE A 631 7.03 -86.93 -10.46
N GLU A 632 7.42 -87.29 -11.70
CA GLU A 632 6.82 -86.78 -12.94
C GLU A 632 5.30 -87.01 -13.06
N LEU A 633 4.81 -88.12 -12.50
CA LEU A 633 3.41 -88.53 -12.55
C LEU A 633 2.47 -87.76 -11.60
N MET A 634 3.01 -86.97 -10.67
CA MET A 634 2.20 -86.31 -9.63
C MET A 634 1.53 -85.03 -10.14
N PRO A 635 0.28 -84.72 -9.71
CA PRO A 635 -0.49 -83.59 -10.24
C PRO A 635 -0.03 -82.24 -9.66
N ARG A 636 1.14 -81.74 -10.10
CA ARG A 636 1.80 -80.52 -9.60
C ARG A 636 0.90 -79.29 -9.61
N GLN A 637 0.05 -79.15 -10.64
CA GLN A 637 -0.84 -78.00 -10.79
C GLN A 637 -1.79 -77.83 -9.60
N HIS A 638 -2.32 -78.92 -9.04
CA HIS A 638 -3.22 -78.86 -7.89
C HIS A 638 -2.53 -78.26 -6.66
N LEU A 639 -1.25 -78.57 -6.45
CA LEU A 639 -0.46 -78.01 -5.36
C LEU A 639 -0.17 -76.52 -5.58
N THR A 640 0.14 -76.12 -6.81
CA THR A 640 0.34 -74.71 -7.17
C THR A 640 -0.94 -73.90 -6.98
N ASP A 641 -2.09 -74.41 -7.42
CA ASP A 641 -3.39 -73.75 -7.27
C ASP A 641 -3.77 -73.61 -5.79
N PHE A 642 -3.54 -74.64 -4.97
CA PHE A 642 -3.70 -74.59 -3.53
C PHE A 642 -2.83 -73.50 -2.89
N GLN A 643 -1.54 -73.48 -3.21
CA GLN A 643 -0.59 -72.49 -2.67
C GLN A 643 -0.98 -71.06 -3.05
N ASN A 644 -1.43 -70.84 -4.30
CA ASN A 644 -1.92 -69.56 -4.77
C ASN A 644 -3.18 -69.11 -4.03
N ARG A 645 -4.14 -70.02 -3.81
CA ARG A 645 -5.37 -69.75 -3.03
C ARG A 645 -5.06 -69.40 -1.58
N LEU A 646 -4.18 -70.16 -0.93
CA LEU A 646 -3.74 -69.90 0.44
C LEU A 646 -3.02 -68.55 0.54
N ALA A 647 -2.08 -68.26 -0.35
CA ALA A 647 -1.35 -67.00 -0.40
C ALA A 647 -2.29 -65.80 -0.64
N GLY A 648 -3.31 -65.96 -1.48
CA GLY A 648 -4.27 -64.92 -1.84
C GLY A 648 -5.20 -64.44 -0.72
N LEU A 649 -5.33 -65.17 0.39
CA LEU A 649 -6.10 -64.72 1.55
C LEU A 649 -5.43 -63.51 2.21
N LYS A 650 -6.09 -62.35 2.22
CA LYS A 650 -5.53 -61.10 2.77
C LYS A 650 -5.83 -60.97 4.27
N SER A 651 -4.86 -60.52 5.06
CA SER A 651 -5.01 -60.26 6.50
C SER A 651 -5.11 -58.77 6.77
N CYS A 652 -6.01 -58.35 7.67
CA CYS A 652 -6.08 -56.97 8.13
C CYS A 652 -6.90 -56.88 9.43
N PHE A 653 -6.24 -56.48 10.52
CA PHE A 653 -6.83 -56.40 11.86
C PHE A 653 -6.50 -55.08 12.59
N ALA A 654 -5.86 -54.14 11.89
CA ALA A 654 -5.53 -52.82 12.43
C ALA A 654 -6.68 -51.80 12.28
N LEU A 655 -7.67 -52.11 11.42
CA LEU A 655 -8.77 -51.19 11.10
C LEU A 655 -9.63 -50.87 12.33
N THR A 656 -9.83 -49.59 12.61
CA THR A 656 -10.74 -49.12 13.68
C THR A 656 -11.92 -48.31 13.13
N GLU A 657 -12.97 -48.17 13.94
CA GLU A 657 -14.10 -47.29 13.64
C GLU A 657 -13.67 -45.82 13.51
N GLN A 658 -12.67 -45.39 14.28
CA GLN A 658 -12.15 -44.02 14.21
C GLN A 658 -11.43 -43.74 12.87
N GLU A 659 -10.64 -44.69 12.38
CA GLU A 659 -10.00 -44.59 11.06
C GLU A 659 -11.03 -44.51 9.94
N LEU A 660 -12.12 -45.29 10.03
CA LEU A 660 -13.20 -45.23 9.05
C LEU A 660 -14.05 -43.97 9.14
N ASN A 661 -14.14 -43.35 10.32
CA ASN A 661 -14.75 -42.04 10.45
C ASN A 661 -13.91 -40.94 9.77
N ALA A 662 -12.60 -41.12 9.65
CA ALA A 662 -11.73 -40.19 8.93
C ALA A 662 -11.69 -40.46 7.42
N SER A 663 -11.63 -41.73 7.01
CA SER A 663 -11.53 -42.16 5.61
C SER A 663 -12.53 -43.29 5.32
N PRO A 664 -13.33 -43.20 4.24
CA PRO A 664 -14.32 -44.23 3.93
C PRO A 664 -13.69 -45.56 3.47
N VAL A 665 -12.40 -45.59 3.18
CA VAL A 665 -11.64 -46.79 2.80
C VAL A 665 -10.63 -47.11 3.89
N CYS A 666 -10.48 -48.40 4.21
CA CYS A 666 -9.50 -48.89 5.16
C CYS A 666 -8.08 -48.46 4.73
N PRO A 667 -7.38 -47.63 5.53
CA PRO A 667 -6.07 -47.11 5.17
C PRO A 667 -4.98 -48.20 5.21
N ASN A 668 -5.24 -49.30 5.90
CA ASN A 668 -4.27 -50.37 6.14
C ASN A 668 -4.21 -51.39 4.99
N CYS A 669 -5.34 -51.67 4.33
CA CYS A 669 -5.41 -52.67 3.26
C CYS A 669 -6.13 -52.23 1.98
N ASN A 670 -6.64 -50.99 1.93
CA ASN A 670 -7.35 -50.40 0.79
C ASN A 670 -8.51 -51.26 0.27
N PHE A 671 -9.20 -51.99 1.16
CA PHE A 671 -10.30 -52.87 0.79
C PHE A 671 -11.45 -52.08 0.13
N LYS A 672 -11.90 -52.55 -1.03
CA LYS A 672 -13.05 -51.99 -1.75
C LYS A 672 -14.05 -53.11 -2.04
N PRO A 673 -15.11 -53.24 -1.22
CA PRO A 673 -16.11 -54.30 -1.39
C PRO A 673 -16.73 -54.37 -2.79
N GLY A 674 -16.94 -53.23 -3.47
CA GLY A 674 -17.49 -53.22 -4.84
C GLY A 674 -16.52 -53.69 -5.93
N SER A 675 -15.22 -53.82 -5.62
CA SER A 675 -14.16 -54.23 -6.58
C SER A 675 -13.56 -55.60 -6.28
N GLU A 676 -13.88 -56.20 -5.13
CA GLU A 676 -13.49 -57.56 -4.77
C GLU A 676 -14.73 -58.46 -4.78
N PRO A 677 -14.67 -59.68 -5.33
CA PRO A 677 -15.82 -60.59 -5.29
C PRO A 677 -16.24 -60.87 -3.85
N LEU A 678 -17.55 -60.91 -3.60
CA LEU A 678 -18.13 -61.29 -2.32
C LEU A 678 -17.85 -62.77 -2.03
N ALA A 679 -16.65 -63.06 -1.54
CA ALA A 679 -16.23 -64.40 -1.19
C ALA A 679 -16.90 -64.88 0.12
N ALA A 680 -16.85 -66.19 0.33
CA ALA A 680 -17.11 -66.77 1.65
C ALA A 680 -16.20 -66.13 2.71
N HIS A 681 -16.59 -66.23 3.98
CA HIS A 681 -15.81 -65.69 5.09
C HIS A 681 -14.36 -66.18 5.00
N ALA A 682 -13.38 -65.27 5.01
CA ALA A 682 -11.98 -65.59 4.75
C ALA A 682 -11.45 -66.68 5.72
N GLY A 683 -11.91 -66.65 6.97
CA GLY A 683 -11.63 -67.71 7.94
C GLY A 683 -12.18 -69.08 7.54
N SER A 684 -13.40 -69.16 6.99
CA SER A 684 -13.99 -70.41 6.52
C SER A 684 -13.32 -70.94 5.26
N VAL A 685 -12.83 -70.06 4.39
CA VAL A 685 -11.99 -70.46 3.25
C VAL A 685 -10.67 -71.05 3.74
N LEU A 686 -10.08 -70.46 4.78
CA LEU A 686 -8.86 -71.00 5.41
C LEU A 686 -9.11 -72.38 6.05
N ASP A 687 -10.25 -72.58 6.73
CA ASP A 687 -10.65 -73.88 7.28
C ASP A 687 -10.77 -74.94 6.17
N GLY A 688 -11.44 -74.59 5.06
CA GLY A 688 -11.59 -75.49 3.92
C GLY A 688 -10.26 -75.84 3.25
N LEU A 689 -9.29 -74.92 3.20
CA LEU A 689 -7.94 -75.20 2.70
C LEU A 689 -7.18 -76.16 3.61
N ASP A 690 -7.36 -76.07 4.93
CA ASP A 690 -6.73 -77.01 5.87
C ASP A 690 -7.23 -78.45 5.65
N GLU A 691 -8.54 -78.63 5.48
CA GLU A 691 -9.15 -79.93 5.15
C GLU A 691 -8.79 -80.42 3.74
N GLU A 692 -8.68 -79.51 2.77
CA GLU A 692 -8.28 -79.83 1.40
C GLU A 692 -6.85 -80.38 1.38
N LEU A 693 -5.96 -79.86 2.23
CA LEU A 693 -4.58 -80.33 2.34
C LEU A 693 -4.50 -81.79 2.82
N ASP A 694 -5.34 -82.20 3.77
CA ASP A 694 -5.44 -83.60 4.20
C ASP A 694 -5.85 -84.51 3.04
N LYS A 695 -6.93 -84.13 2.34
CA LYS A 695 -7.43 -84.87 1.17
C LYS A 695 -6.39 -84.94 0.06
N MET A 696 -5.59 -83.90 -0.14
CA MET A 696 -4.51 -83.91 -1.12
C MET A 696 -3.44 -84.95 -0.78
N VAL A 697 -3.00 -85.03 0.48
CA VAL A 697 -2.03 -86.04 0.91
C VAL A 697 -2.58 -87.46 0.71
N GLU A 698 -3.83 -87.69 1.10
CA GLU A 698 -4.51 -88.98 0.91
C GLU A 698 -4.59 -89.37 -0.57
N ASN A 699 -5.08 -88.45 -1.42
CA ASN A 699 -5.25 -88.69 -2.85
C ASN A 699 -3.90 -88.94 -3.55
N TRP A 700 -2.85 -88.20 -3.19
CA TRP A 700 -1.51 -88.39 -3.76
C TRP A 700 -0.90 -89.72 -3.31
N THR A 701 -1.11 -90.12 -2.05
CA THR A 701 -0.71 -91.43 -1.54
C THR A 701 -1.40 -92.55 -2.31
N GLN A 702 -2.71 -92.44 -2.56
CA GLN A 702 -3.44 -93.42 -3.35
C GLN A 702 -2.97 -93.42 -4.82
N THR A 703 -2.72 -92.25 -5.40
CA THR A 703 -2.21 -92.17 -6.77
C THR A 703 -0.90 -92.95 -6.91
N LEU A 704 0.03 -92.81 -5.96
CA LEU A 704 1.26 -93.59 -5.95
C LEU A 704 1.01 -95.09 -5.79
N LEU A 705 0.16 -95.51 -4.84
CA LEU A 705 -0.15 -96.93 -4.62
C LEU A 705 -0.80 -97.57 -5.84
N THR A 706 -1.80 -96.92 -6.43
CA THR A 706 -2.50 -97.40 -7.62
C THR A 706 -1.54 -97.59 -8.80
N ASN A 707 -0.65 -96.62 -9.03
CA ASN A 707 0.32 -96.71 -10.12
C ASN A 707 1.42 -97.75 -9.86
N LEU A 708 1.80 -98.00 -8.61
CA LEU A 708 2.76 -99.05 -8.22
C LEU A 708 2.15 -100.47 -8.26
N GLU A 709 0.85 -100.58 -8.02
CA GLU A 709 0.09 -101.85 -8.08
C GLU A 709 -0.29 -102.25 -9.52
N ASP A 710 -0.17 -101.32 -10.48
CA ASP A 710 -0.37 -101.60 -11.90
C ASP A 710 0.52 -102.77 -12.37
N PRO A 711 -0.02 -103.75 -13.12
CA PRO A 711 0.73 -104.93 -13.57
C PRO A 711 2.03 -104.60 -14.31
N THR A 712 2.06 -103.48 -15.05
CA THR A 712 3.22 -103.03 -15.83
C THR A 712 4.31 -102.49 -14.92
N THR A 713 3.95 -101.63 -13.96
CA THR A 713 4.86 -101.04 -12.97
C THR A 713 5.39 -102.09 -11.98
N LYS A 714 4.56 -103.08 -11.62
CA LYS A 714 4.98 -104.19 -10.74
C LYS A 714 6.12 -105.01 -11.34
N GLY A 715 6.19 -105.08 -12.68
CA GLY A 715 7.34 -105.63 -13.41
C GLY A 715 8.62 -104.84 -13.18
N ASN A 716 8.55 -103.51 -13.15
CA ASN A 716 9.68 -102.61 -12.91
C ASN A 716 10.26 -102.74 -11.50
N LEU A 717 9.45 -103.12 -10.50
CA LEU A 717 9.93 -103.37 -9.13
C LEU A 717 10.97 -104.49 -9.07
N ASN A 718 10.94 -105.44 -10.02
CA ASN A 718 11.95 -106.49 -10.11
C ASN A 718 13.26 -106.03 -10.75
N LEU A 719 13.26 -104.87 -11.39
CA LEU A 719 14.43 -104.26 -12.04
C LEU A 719 15.16 -103.25 -11.13
N LEU A 720 14.59 -102.94 -9.97
CA LEU A 720 15.23 -102.12 -8.94
C LEU A 720 16.31 -102.90 -8.18
N LYS A 721 17.33 -102.19 -7.69
CA LYS A 721 18.33 -102.73 -6.75
C LYS A 721 17.66 -103.11 -5.42
N SER A 722 18.33 -103.97 -4.63
CA SER A 722 17.78 -104.56 -3.40
C SER A 722 17.27 -103.54 -2.38
N GLU A 723 18.02 -102.46 -2.12
CA GLU A 723 17.65 -101.43 -1.12
C GLU A 723 16.45 -100.57 -1.57
N PRO A 724 16.44 -99.93 -2.76
CA PRO A 724 15.25 -99.24 -3.28
C PRO A 724 14.01 -100.13 -3.35
N LYS A 725 14.18 -101.40 -3.75
CA LYS A 725 13.08 -102.38 -3.82
C LYS A 725 12.46 -102.66 -2.45
N LYS A 726 13.26 -102.73 -1.38
CA LYS A 726 12.75 -102.89 0.00
C LYS A 726 11.93 -101.68 0.44
N LEU A 727 12.39 -100.47 0.14
CA LEU A 727 11.70 -99.23 0.51
C LEU A 727 10.33 -99.12 -0.16
N VAL A 728 10.25 -99.38 -1.47
CA VAL A 728 8.98 -99.34 -2.23
C VAL A 728 8.03 -100.47 -1.82
N ASN A 729 8.52 -101.70 -1.63
CA ASN A 729 7.68 -102.80 -1.14
C ASN A 729 7.17 -102.56 0.30
N GLY A 730 7.98 -101.94 1.14
CA GLY A 730 7.60 -101.51 2.49
C GLY A 730 6.43 -100.53 2.46
N PHE A 731 6.47 -99.56 1.54
CA PHE A 731 5.38 -98.61 1.30
C PHE A 731 4.10 -99.29 0.79
N ILE A 732 4.19 -100.16 -0.22
CA ILE A 732 3.04 -100.91 -0.75
C ILE A 732 2.38 -101.75 0.35
N LYS A 733 3.17 -102.38 1.23
CA LYS A 733 2.65 -103.18 2.34
C LYS A 733 1.99 -102.34 3.43
N LYS A 734 2.58 -101.19 3.78
CA LYS A 734 2.07 -100.29 4.82
C LYS A 734 0.89 -99.44 4.35
N ARG A 735 0.77 -99.19 3.05
CA ARG A 735 -0.24 -98.32 2.40
C ARG A 735 -0.34 -96.91 2.98
N ALA A 736 0.75 -96.43 3.59
CA ALA A 736 0.87 -95.11 4.19
C ALA A 736 2.28 -94.57 3.93
N LEU A 737 2.40 -93.26 3.71
CA LEU A 737 3.68 -92.61 3.50
C LEU A 737 4.58 -92.77 4.74
N PRO A 738 5.90 -92.93 4.58
CA PRO A 738 6.82 -92.96 5.72
C PRO A 738 6.85 -91.63 6.48
N ASP A 739 7.04 -91.67 7.80
CA ASP A 739 7.15 -90.48 8.66
C ASP A 739 8.26 -89.50 8.21
N LYS A 740 9.31 -90.03 7.57
CA LYS A 740 10.36 -89.25 6.91
C LYS A 740 10.45 -89.66 5.45
N LEU A 741 10.02 -88.76 4.56
CA LEU A 741 10.29 -88.84 3.12
C LEU A 741 11.74 -88.41 2.86
N ASP A 742 12.65 -89.37 2.91
CA ASP A 742 14.04 -89.19 2.49
C ASP A 742 14.18 -89.19 0.95
N GLN A 743 15.34 -88.73 0.47
CA GLN A 743 15.60 -88.66 -0.97
C GLN A 743 15.69 -90.05 -1.60
N ASP A 744 16.18 -91.04 -0.86
CA ASP A 744 16.32 -92.41 -1.33
C ASP A 744 14.95 -93.04 -1.63
N PHE A 745 13.95 -92.81 -0.79
CA PHE A 745 12.58 -93.27 -1.01
C PHE A 745 11.92 -92.56 -2.19
N ILE A 746 12.06 -91.23 -2.31
CA ILE A 746 11.50 -90.47 -3.43
C ILE A 746 12.15 -90.90 -4.76
N HIS A 747 13.48 -91.08 -4.77
CA HIS A 747 14.20 -91.58 -5.93
C HIS A 747 13.75 -93.00 -6.28
N ALA A 748 13.59 -93.89 -5.29
CA ALA A 748 13.09 -95.24 -5.51
C ALA A 748 11.66 -95.27 -6.09
N LEU A 749 10.77 -94.38 -5.63
CA LEU A 749 9.43 -94.21 -6.19
C LEU A 749 9.49 -93.70 -7.64
N GLY A 750 10.30 -92.66 -7.88
CA GLY A 750 10.51 -92.12 -9.22
C GLY A 750 11.07 -93.15 -10.19
N GLU A 751 12.07 -93.93 -9.77
CA GLU A 751 12.68 -94.99 -10.57
C GLU A 751 11.66 -96.11 -10.87
N ALA A 752 10.90 -96.56 -9.88
CA ALA A 752 9.85 -97.57 -10.06
C ALA A 752 8.78 -97.14 -11.10
N LEU A 753 8.39 -95.87 -11.05
CA LEU A 753 7.33 -95.27 -11.86
C LEU A 753 7.84 -94.70 -13.20
N SER A 754 9.15 -94.72 -13.45
CA SER A 754 9.77 -94.14 -14.67
C SER A 754 9.62 -95.00 -15.94
N GLY A 755 9.03 -96.19 -15.84
CA GLY A 755 8.89 -97.10 -16.99
C GLY A 755 10.20 -97.81 -17.35
N LEU A 756 10.80 -98.53 -16.38
CA LEU A 756 12.07 -99.24 -16.57
C LEU A 756 11.99 -100.29 -17.68
N GLN A 757 13.02 -100.36 -18.52
CA GLN A 757 13.09 -101.29 -19.63
C GLN A 757 14.12 -102.38 -19.34
N LYS A 758 13.65 -103.62 -19.24
CA LYS A 758 14.53 -104.79 -19.09
C LYS A 758 15.26 -105.06 -20.40
N VAL A 759 16.59 -105.12 -20.34
CA VAL A 759 17.44 -105.62 -21.44
C VAL A 759 18.07 -106.92 -20.97
N LEU A 760 17.67 -108.02 -21.59
CA LEU A 760 18.23 -109.34 -21.30
C LEU A 760 19.51 -109.53 -22.10
N VAL A 761 20.58 -109.92 -21.41
CA VAL A 761 21.87 -110.28 -22.02
C VAL A 761 22.13 -111.74 -21.68
N LYS A 762 21.98 -112.62 -22.67
CA LYS A 762 22.28 -114.04 -22.51
C LYS A 762 23.80 -114.25 -22.60
N ILE A 763 24.36 -115.09 -21.74
CA ILE A 763 25.81 -115.37 -21.71
C ILE A 763 26.31 -115.91 -23.06
N ALA A 764 25.49 -116.69 -23.77
CA ALA A 764 25.85 -117.23 -25.09
C ALA A 764 25.99 -116.13 -26.16
N ASP A 765 25.07 -115.17 -26.19
CA ASP A 765 25.04 -114.07 -27.16
C ASP A 765 26.16 -113.06 -26.86
N LEU A 766 26.41 -112.78 -25.57
CA LEU A 766 27.54 -111.98 -25.13
C LEU A 766 28.88 -112.63 -25.53
N ARG A 767 29.02 -113.95 -25.34
CA ARG A 767 30.21 -114.69 -25.76
C ARG A 767 30.40 -114.63 -27.28
N ALA A 768 29.33 -114.78 -28.05
CA ALA A 768 29.37 -114.67 -29.50
C ALA A 768 29.78 -113.26 -29.97
N ALA A 769 29.21 -112.21 -29.37
CA ALA A 769 29.54 -110.82 -29.68
C ALA A 769 31.00 -110.47 -29.37
N LEU A 770 31.54 -110.94 -28.23
CA LEU A 770 32.94 -110.70 -27.87
C LEU A 770 33.93 -111.45 -28.79
N LEU A 771 33.53 -112.60 -29.36
CA LEU A 771 34.33 -113.41 -30.29
C LEU A 771 34.13 -113.01 -31.77
N SER A 772 33.23 -112.08 -32.08
CA SER A 772 32.93 -111.59 -33.42
C SER A 772 34.17 -110.97 -34.08
N GLY A 773 34.67 -111.57 -35.17
CA GLY A 773 35.88 -111.10 -35.87
C GLY A 773 37.17 -111.85 -35.52
N GLY A 774 37.09 -112.97 -34.79
CA GLY A 774 38.22 -113.89 -34.57
C GLY A 774 39.11 -113.55 -33.37
N SER A 775 40.11 -114.40 -33.11
CA SER A 775 41.08 -114.34 -32.01
C SER A 775 42.51 -114.53 -32.56
N PRO A 776 43.56 -113.88 -31.99
CA PRO A 776 43.57 -113.03 -30.79
C PRO A 776 43.13 -111.57 -31.02
N VAL A 777 42.73 -110.87 -29.94
CA VAL A 777 42.26 -109.47 -29.96
C VAL A 777 42.91 -108.62 -28.87
N THR A 778 43.00 -107.31 -29.09
CA THR A 778 43.52 -106.34 -28.12
C THR A 778 42.45 -105.93 -27.08
N PRO A 779 42.85 -105.39 -25.90
CA PRO A 779 41.92 -104.88 -24.91
C PRO A 779 41.01 -103.75 -25.41
N ALA A 780 41.47 -102.95 -26.37
CA ALA A 780 40.66 -101.89 -26.97
C ALA A 780 39.56 -102.47 -27.87
N GLU A 781 39.90 -103.48 -28.67
CA GLU A 781 38.95 -104.16 -29.56
C GLU A 781 37.87 -104.92 -28.78
N ILE A 782 38.23 -105.63 -27.71
CA ILE A 782 37.23 -106.37 -26.92
C ILE A 782 36.27 -105.44 -26.15
N LYS A 783 36.74 -104.28 -25.68
CA LYS A 783 35.88 -103.24 -25.09
C LYS A 783 34.94 -102.64 -26.12
N LYS A 784 35.46 -102.30 -27.31
CA LYS A 784 34.66 -101.77 -28.41
C LYS A 784 33.56 -102.74 -28.83
N ARG A 785 33.86 -104.04 -28.93
CA ARG A 785 32.85 -105.09 -29.22
C ARG A 785 31.78 -105.18 -28.14
N PHE A 786 32.14 -105.04 -26.86
CA PHE A 786 31.19 -105.03 -25.76
C PHE A 786 30.29 -103.79 -25.79
N GLU A 787 30.87 -102.62 -26.04
CA GLU A 787 30.13 -101.35 -26.18
C GLU A 787 29.17 -101.41 -27.38
N GLU A 788 29.63 -101.84 -28.56
CA GLU A 788 28.79 -102.00 -29.75
C GLU A 788 27.62 -102.96 -29.53
N TYR A 789 27.85 -104.07 -28.81
CA TYR A 789 26.80 -105.03 -28.45
C TYR A 789 25.77 -104.43 -27.48
N LEU A 790 26.21 -103.67 -26.48
CA LEU A 790 25.30 -102.98 -25.56
C LEU A 790 24.53 -101.86 -26.27
N ASP A 791 25.18 -101.09 -27.13
CA ASP A 791 24.55 -100.04 -27.93
C ASP A 791 23.48 -100.61 -28.87
N GLU A 792 23.71 -101.79 -29.46
CA GLU A 792 22.73 -102.49 -30.28
C GLU A 792 21.52 -102.95 -29.45
N LEU A 793 21.75 -103.56 -28.28
CA LEU A 793 20.68 -104.03 -27.39
C LEU A 793 19.86 -102.91 -26.74
N THR A 794 20.46 -101.73 -26.62
CA THR A 794 19.84 -100.54 -26.03
C THR A 794 19.40 -99.50 -27.07
N LYS A 795 19.57 -99.81 -28.37
CA LYS A 795 19.18 -98.94 -29.47
C LYS A 795 17.70 -98.58 -29.42
N GLY A 796 17.40 -97.28 -29.47
CA GLY A 796 16.04 -96.75 -29.37
C GLY A 796 15.45 -96.74 -27.96
N LYS A 797 16.23 -97.10 -26.93
CA LYS A 797 15.82 -97.05 -25.51
C LYS A 797 16.47 -95.87 -24.80
N GLU A 798 15.79 -95.29 -23.82
CA GLU A 798 16.37 -94.21 -23.00
C GLU A 798 17.42 -94.77 -22.04
N PRO A 799 18.70 -94.33 -22.10
CA PRO A 799 19.78 -94.90 -21.30
C PRO A 799 19.51 -94.91 -19.79
N GLY A 800 18.82 -93.89 -19.27
CA GLY A 800 18.47 -93.79 -17.84
C GLY A 800 17.45 -94.84 -17.37
N LYS A 801 16.61 -95.36 -18.27
CA LYS A 801 15.52 -96.31 -17.96
C LYS A 801 15.90 -97.77 -18.23
N VAL A 802 17.02 -98.03 -18.89
CA VAL A 802 17.47 -99.39 -19.19
C VAL A 802 18.06 -100.07 -17.95
N ARG A 803 17.67 -101.31 -17.69
CA ARG A 803 18.27 -102.19 -16.69
C ARG A 803 18.71 -103.50 -17.35
N ILE A 804 20.03 -103.71 -17.40
CA ILE A 804 20.62 -104.92 -17.99
C ILE A 804 20.54 -106.06 -16.98
N VAL A 805 19.94 -107.18 -17.40
CA VAL A 805 19.83 -108.41 -16.62
C VAL A 805 20.60 -109.50 -17.36
N LEU A 806 21.65 -110.02 -16.72
CA LEU A 806 22.44 -111.15 -17.24
C LEU A 806 21.67 -112.45 -16.97
N GLU A 807 21.52 -113.28 -17.99
CA GLU A 807 20.87 -114.59 -17.93
C GLU A 807 21.77 -115.72 -18.45
#